data_AF-K9RUK7-F1
#
_entry.id   AF-K9RUK7-F1
#
_cell.length_a   1.000
_cell.length_b   1.000
_cell.length_c   1.000
_cell.angle_alpha   90.00
_cell.angle_beta   90.00
_cell.angle_gamma   90.00
#
_symmetry.space_group_name_H-M   'P 1'
#
loop_
_entity.id
_entity.type
_entity.pdbx_description
1 polymer ?
#
loop_
_entity_poly.entity_id
_entity_poly.type
_entity_poly.pdbx_seq_one_letter_code
_entity_poly.pdbx_strand_id
1 'polypeptide(L)'
;MAIGCGLAVLWWKWWSDASFLAPLHSRTIQAQVPLVWLDTTGLPEIYLWLIPLSCWGLAWGLTRLCPKPQLWSRAVMVAILLALLVRYVLWRVLTTLNFDSPSAAVVSVGFLGLELLVLAGQAWQLNWLLYERPKVDPVSDPHLQSQQSLAPIQTAVYAPKVDILIPTYDEPLNILKRTIVGCQALDYENVEIFLLDDTRRPEVRELAAILGCHYLTRPNNLHAKAGNLNHGLEFCQGELVVVFDADFVPTRNFLTRTVGFFADATVGLLQTYQSFYNHDPVARNLGLTDTLPQEVEIFSRHYQVLRDAVESAICYGSAFVVRRAALEAVGGFDVDTLSEDYLTGVRLNSLGYRVLYLEESLSAGLCADDLAGHIQQRLRWARGSLQSFFVGANPLTISGLNRQQRIAHLEGLVQWFHSPIRLIFLLLPLVANGLGLVPIKATIAAWIFYSLPYYLVTLSSFSWLNGRSRSALMSDVYSVLQCVPITITVFQTLLFPFGRSFQVTPKGRQRWNYRLNGRVAWPLLLLLGASLINLLFCAWALLQPAGTVGPWEQIGLAWGIYNLLVLGLAVMACVDGPQVDGFLWFALKRPLTVDIKTSKDWEMSGQVRLLSEGGAVIDLETPIILPPGTTLELEFGKSHFKLLAQAISHGSEQAGPGHELRVMFEELSLPEYRKLVQLLFCQPGQWCWPKSQGELKTLGQLLKTLVRPAWQRYPQGRLTPVVIDLPPGHDLPRSQLPKETFA
;
A
#
# COMPACT_ATOMS: atom_id res chain seq x y z
N MET A 1 -31.75 13.51 -5.18
CA MET A 1 -32.26 12.62 -6.26
C MET A 1 -32.87 13.39 -7.44
N ALA A 2 -33.82 14.31 -7.26
CA ALA A 2 -34.48 15.01 -8.37
C ALA A 2 -33.53 15.82 -9.28
N ILE A 3 -32.53 16.51 -8.73
CA ILE A 3 -31.52 17.27 -9.51
C ILE A 3 -30.56 16.31 -10.25
N GLY A 4 -30.17 15.19 -9.64
CA GLY A 4 -29.31 14.17 -10.26
C GLY A 4 -30.04 13.38 -11.36
N CYS A 5 -31.31 13.06 -11.17
CA CYS A 5 -32.17 12.50 -12.23
C CYS A 5 -32.44 13.53 -13.33
N GLY A 6 -32.61 14.81 -12.99
CA GLY A 6 -32.75 15.90 -13.95
C GLY A 6 -31.50 16.10 -14.80
N LEU A 7 -30.31 16.07 -14.20
CA LEU A 7 -29.03 16.13 -14.90
C LEU A 7 -28.75 14.85 -15.70
N ALA A 8 -29.14 13.67 -15.21
CA ALA A 8 -29.02 12.42 -15.97
C ALA A 8 -30.00 12.35 -17.15
N VAL A 9 -31.21 12.89 -17.01
CA VAL A 9 -32.18 13.01 -18.10
C VAL A 9 -31.77 14.08 -19.09
N LEU A 10 -31.23 15.22 -18.64
CA LEU A 10 -30.67 16.25 -19.53
C LEU A 10 -29.39 15.74 -20.22
N TRP A 11 -28.53 15.01 -19.52
CA TRP A 11 -27.36 14.33 -20.08
C TRP A 11 -27.77 13.28 -21.11
N TRP A 12 -28.76 12.43 -20.78
CA TRP A 12 -29.34 11.45 -21.69
C TRP A 12 -30.00 12.10 -22.90
N LYS A 13 -30.77 13.18 -22.71
CA LYS A 13 -31.48 13.88 -23.80
C LYS A 13 -30.51 14.61 -24.72
N TRP A 14 -29.44 15.20 -24.17
CA TRP A 14 -28.38 15.87 -24.92
C TRP A 14 -27.49 14.87 -25.68
N TRP A 15 -27.31 13.65 -25.16
CA TRP A 15 -26.57 12.56 -25.82
C TRP A 15 -27.39 11.67 -26.76
N SER A 16 -28.71 11.56 -26.52
CA SER A 16 -29.62 10.76 -27.34
C SER A 16 -29.94 11.42 -28.68
N ASP A 17 -29.68 12.72 -28.79
CA ASP A 17 -29.82 13.46 -30.03
C ASP A 17 -28.54 13.31 -30.87
N ALA A 18 -28.49 12.21 -31.63
CA ALA A 18 -27.35 11.86 -32.49
C ALA A 18 -26.98 12.98 -33.50
N SER A 19 -27.87 13.94 -33.72
CA SER A 19 -27.69 15.09 -34.62
C SER A 19 -26.57 16.06 -34.20
N PHE A 20 -26.21 16.12 -32.90
CA PHE A 20 -25.20 17.08 -32.41
C PHE A 20 -23.76 16.59 -32.58
N LEU A 21 -23.53 15.27 -32.56
CA LEU A 21 -22.20 14.66 -32.67
C LEU A 21 -21.94 14.00 -34.03
N ALA A 22 -22.99 13.62 -34.76
CA ALA A 22 -22.87 13.08 -36.12
C ALA A 22 -22.06 13.97 -37.08
N PRO A 23 -22.11 15.33 -37.02
CA PRO A 23 -21.28 16.16 -37.89
C PRO A 23 -19.78 16.00 -37.63
N LEU A 24 -19.36 15.83 -36.37
CA LEU A 24 -17.96 15.70 -35.95
C LEU A 24 -17.32 14.36 -36.40
N HIS A 25 -18.14 13.33 -36.56
CA HIS A 25 -17.71 11.99 -36.97
C HIS A 25 -18.18 11.63 -38.39
N SER A 26 -18.83 12.56 -39.09
CA SER A 26 -19.28 12.37 -40.47
C SER A 26 -18.09 12.18 -41.39
N ARG A 27 -18.27 11.37 -42.45
CA ARG A 27 -17.28 11.23 -43.54
C ARG A 27 -16.79 12.58 -44.07
N THR A 28 -17.55 13.66 -43.86
CA THR A 28 -17.23 15.03 -44.24
C THR A 28 -16.01 15.61 -43.51
N ILE A 29 -15.79 15.35 -42.21
CA ILE A 29 -14.57 15.82 -41.50
C ILE A 29 -13.35 14.99 -41.89
N GLN A 30 -13.51 13.66 -42.00
CA GLN A 30 -12.45 12.77 -42.51
C GLN A 30 -12.09 13.05 -43.97
N ALA A 31 -13.04 13.57 -44.78
CA ALA A 31 -12.82 13.96 -46.17
C ALA A 31 -12.26 15.38 -46.33
N GLN A 32 -12.49 16.30 -45.40
CA GLN A 32 -12.00 17.70 -45.46
C GLN A 32 -10.59 17.87 -44.89
N VAL A 33 -10.16 17.01 -43.97
CA VAL A 33 -8.76 16.92 -43.52
C VAL A 33 -8.34 15.46 -43.67
N PRO A 34 -7.58 15.07 -44.71
CA PRO A 34 -7.07 13.72 -44.82
C PRO A 34 -6.09 13.50 -43.65
N LEU A 35 -6.58 12.86 -42.60
CA LEU A 35 -5.78 12.48 -41.43
C LEU A 35 -4.96 11.23 -41.81
N VAL A 36 -4.04 11.39 -42.77
CA VAL A 36 -3.21 10.30 -43.34
C VAL A 36 -2.45 9.52 -42.26
N TRP A 37 -2.17 10.15 -41.11
CA TRP A 37 -1.52 9.53 -39.95
C TRP A 37 -2.46 8.71 -39.05
N LEU A 38 -3.79 8.78 -39.26
CA LEU A 38 -4.81 7.99 -38.56
C LEU A 38 -5.26 6.74 -39.35
N ASP A 39 -5.00 6.71 -40.66
CA ASP A 39 -5.39 5.59 -41.52
C ASP A 39 -4.32 4.50 -41.54
N THR A 40 -4.70 3.28 -41.16
CA THR A 40 -3.83 2.09 -41.23
C THR A 40 -4.06 1.26 -42.48
N THR A 41 -5.00 1.64 -43.34
CA THR A 41 -5.29 0.90 -44.57
C THR A 41 -4.12 1.04 -45.54
N GLY A 42 -3.61 -0.09 -46.05
CA GLY A 42 -2.45 -0.12 -46.93
C GLY A 42 -1.08 0.02 -46.25
N LEU A 43 -1.01 0.15 -44.91
CA LEU A 43 0.27 0.06 -44.19
C LEU A 43 0.82 -1.37 -44.32
N PRO A 44 2.08 -1.54 -44.76
CA PRO A 44 2.74 -2.84 -44.72
C PRO A 44 2.77 -3.41 -43.31
N GLU A 45 2.52 -4.70 -43.16
CA GLU A 45 2.40 -5.39 -41.85
C GLU A 45 3.62 -5.17 -40.95
N ILE A 46 4.81 -5.02 -41.54
CA ILE A 46 6.05 -4.71 -40.82
C ILE A 46 5.94 -3.43 -39.97
N TYR A 47 5.24 -2.40 -40.44
CA TYR A 47 5.10 -1.13 -39.71
C TYR A 47 4.10 -1.22 -38.54
N LEU A 48 3.15 -2.16 -38.60
CA LEU A 48 2.23 -2.43 -37.48
C LEU A 48 3.01 -2.84 -36.22
N TRP A 49 4.09 -3.60 -36.39
CA TRP A 49 4.92 -4.09 -35.30
C TRP A 49 6.15 -3.23 -35.04
N LEU A 50 6.75 -2.65 -36.09
CA LEU A 50 7.97 -1.86 -35.97
C LEU A 50 7.80 -0.68 -35.01
N ILE A 51 6.69 0.07 -35.09
CA ILE A 51 6.45 1.24 -34.23
C ILE A 51 6.29 0.85 -32.76
N PRO A 52 5.37 -0.06 -32.37
CA PRO A 52 5.28 -0.53 -30.99
C PRO A 52 6.61 -1.07 -30.45
N LEU A 53 7.32 -1.88 -31.23
CA LEU A 53 8.61 -2.46 -30.83
C LEU A 53 9.72 -1.42 -30.72
N SER A 54 9.71 -0.38 -31.57
CA SER A 54 10.68 0.71 -31.50
C SER A 54 10.44 1.58 -30.26
N CYS A 55 9.18 1.98 -30.00
CA CYS A 55 8.82 2.71 -28.79
C CYS A 55 9.17 1.92 -27.53
N TRP A 56 8.84 0.63 -27.52
CA TRP A 56 9.19 -0.27 -26.43
C TRP A 56 10.70 -0.43 -26.27
N GLY A 57 11.45 -0.63 -27.36
CA GLY A 57 12.90 -0.78 -27.34
C GLY A 57 13.61 0.48 -26.83
N LEU A 58 13.15 1.66 -27.21
CA LEU A 58 13.64 2.95 -26.69
C LEU A 58 13.36 3.10 -25.19
N ALA A 59 12.13 2.85 -24.76
CA ALA A 59 11.75 2.91 -23.35
C ALA A 59 12.56 1.90 -22.52
N TRP A 60 12.65 0.65 -22.99
CA TRP A 60 13.42 -0.41 -22.36
C TRP A 60 14.90 -0.04 -22.28
N GLY A 61 15.50 0.44 -23.37
CA GLY A 61 16.87 0.94 -23.40
C GLY A 61 17.12 2.02 -22.35
N LEU A 62 16.21 3.00 -22.23
CA LEU A 62 16.28 4.06 -21.23
C LEU A 62 16.28 3.51 -19.79
N THR A 63 15.42 2.53 -19.48
CA THR A 63 15.41 1.89 -18.15
C THR A 63 16.68 1.10 -17.84
N ARG A 64 17.43 0.64 -18.85
CA ARG A 64 18.71 -0.07 -18.70
C ARG A 64 19.89 0.89 -18.56
N LEU A 65 19.89 1.96 -19.34
CA LEU A 65 20.90 3.03 -19.26
C LEU A 65 20.81 3.79 -17.94
N CYS A 66 19.59 3.96 -17.40
CA CYS A 66 19.35 4.61 -16.12
C CYS A 66 18.57 3.70 -15.17
N PRO A 67 19.24 2.76 -14.46
CA PRO A 67 18.55 1.84 -13.55
C PRO A 67 17.78 2.54 -12.41
N LYS A 68 18.26 3.71 -11.96
CA LYS A 68 17.53 4.63 -11.08
C LYS A 68 17.01 5.80 -11.95
N PRO A 69 15.70 6.12 -11.91
CA PRO A 69 15.17 7.27 -12.64
C PRO A 69 15.79 8.58 -12.14
N GLN A 70 16.40 9.34 -13.05
CA GLN A 70 16.88 10.69 -12.82
C GLN A 70 15.90 11.68 -13.46
N LEU A 71 15.97 12.97 -13.11
CA LEU A 71 15.03 13.96 -13.62
C LEU A 71 14.94 13.96 -15.16
N TRP A 72 16.08 13.96 -15.86
CA TRP A 72 16.10 13.97 -17.32
C TRP A 72 15.55 12.68 -17.94
N SER A 73 15.92 11.50 -17.41
CA SER A 73 15.48 10.21 -17.97
C SER A 73 14.00 9.98 -17.68
N ARG A 74 13.53 10.40 -16.51
CA ARG A 74 12.11 10.44 -16.16
C ARG A 74 11.35 11.42 -17.06
N ALA A 75 11.89 12.61 -17.32
CA ALA A 75 11.28 13.58 -18.22
C ALA A 75 11.13 13.04 -19.65
N VAL A 76 12.14 12.37 -20.18
CA VAL A 76 12.08 11.69 -21.49
C VAL A 76 11.01 10.60 -21.48
N MET A 77 10.97 9.74 -20.45
CA MET A 77 9.95 8.68 -20.35
C MET A 77 8.54 9.25 -20.27
N VAL A 78 8.32 10.28 -19.44
CA VAL A 78 7.04 10.97 -19.30
C VAL A 78 6.63 11.61 -20.62
N ALA A 79 7.55 12.26 -21.34
CA ALA A 79 7.25 12.84 -22.65
C ALA A 79 6.81 11.77 -23.67
N ILE A 80 7.50 10.62 -23.71
CA ILE A 80 7.11 9.49 -24.57
C ILE A 80 5.70 9.00 -24.20
N LEU A 81 5.43 8.76 -22.91
CA LEU A 81 4.14 8.26 -22.44
C LEU A 81 2.99 9.24 -22.71
N LEU A 82 3.19 10.53 -22.45
CA LEU A 82 2.18 11.56 -22.73
C LEU A 82 1.92 11.71 -24.25
N ALA A 83 2.96 11.65 -25.08
CA ALA A 83 2.79 11.69 -26.54
C ALA A 83 2.01 10.47 -27.05
N LEU A 84 2.32 9.27 -26.56
CA LEU A 84 1.60 8.04 -26.89
C LEU A 84 0.15 8.07 -26.38
N LEU A 85 -0.07 8.63 -25.18
CA LEU A 85 -1.39 8.81 -24.60
C LEU A 85 -2.26 9.75 -25.45
N VAL A 86 -1.73 10.92 -25.83
CA VAL A 86 -2.43 11.86 -26.71
C VAL A 86 -2.76 11.21 -28.05
N ARG A 87 -1.80 10.49 -28.65
CA ARG A 87 -2.02 9.74 -29.89
C ARG A 87 -3.14 8.70 -29.74
N TYR A 88 -3.14 7.95 -28.64
CA TYR A 88 -4.18 6.96 -28.34
C TYR A 88 -5.56 7.61 -28.19
N VAL A 89 -5.65 8.69 -27.40
CA VAL A 89 -6.92 9.40 -27.18
C VAL A 89 -7.46 10.01 -28.47
N LEU A 90 -6.60 10.63 -29.30
CA LEU A 90 -7.00 11.16 -30.61
C LEU A 90 -7.55 10.06 -31.51
N TRP A 91 -6.88 8.90 -31.57
CA TRP A 91 -7.38 7.75 -32.32
C TRP A 91 -8.74 7.27 -31.82
N ARG A 92 -8.90 7.16 -30.49
CA ARG A 92 -10.15 6.73 -29.85
C ARG A 92 -11.31 7.67 -30.17
N VAL A 93 -11.10 8.98 -30.03
CA VAL A 93 -12.14 10.01 -30.27
C VAL A 93 -12.51 10.14 -31.74
N LEU A 94 -11.54 10.06 -32.65
CA LEU A 94 -11.75 10.44 -34.06
C LEU A 94 -12.13 9.27 -34.98
N THR A 95 -11.85 8.03 -34.60
CA THR A 95 -12.00 6.89 -35.52
C THR A 95 -12.79 5.70 -34.97
N THR A 96 -12.81 5.51 -33.64
CA THR A 96 -13.28 4.24 -33.07
C THR A 96 -14.68 4.27 -32.48
N LEU A 97 -15.34 5.44 -32.45
CA LEU A 97 -16.68 5.58 -31.87
C LEU A 97 -17.74 4.91 -32.75
N ASN A 98 -18.68 4.21 -32.11
CA ASN A 98 -19.76 3.51 -32.78
C ASN A 98 -21.06 4.32 -32.76
N PHE A 99 -21.52 4.80 -33.92
CA PHE A 99 -22.77 5.54 -34.07
C PHE A 99 -23.82 4.81 -34.94
N ASP A 100 -23.70 3.49 -35.09
CA ASP A 100 -24.66 2.72 -35.92
C ASP A 100 -26.08 2.73 -35.37
N SER A 101 -26.22 2.85 -34.05
CA SER A 101 -27.49 2.97 -33.36
C SER A 101 -27.34 3.86 -32.12
N PRO A 102 -28.44 4.47 -31.60
CA PRO A 102 -28.37 5.27 -30.38
C PRO A 102 -27.84 4.49 -29.17
N SER A 103 -28.20 3.21 -29.04
CA SER A 103 -27.70 2.36 -27.95
C SER A 103 -26.20 2.06 -28.08
N ALA A 104 -25.72 1.81 -29.30
CA ALA A 104 -24.29 1.62 -29.56
C ALA A 104 -23.49 2.90 -29.29
N ALA A 105 -24.04 4.08 -29.63
CA ALA A 105 -23.43 5.38 -29.35
C ALA A 105 -23.27 5.61 -27.84
N VAL A 106 -24.33 5.35 -27.06
CA VAL A 106 -24.30 5.46 -25.60
C VAL A 106 -23.23 4.54 -24.99
N VAL A 107 -23.16 3.28 -25.42
CA VAL A 107 -22.17 2.32 -24.91
C VAL A 107 -20.75 2.74 -25.31
N SER A 108 -20.53 3.11 -26.57
CA SER A 108 -19.20 3.44 -27.11
C SER A 108 -18.63 4.71 -26.46
N VAL A 109 -19.45 5.75 -26.31
CA VAL A 109 -19.02 6.99 -25.66
C VAL A 109 -18.96 6.84 -24.16
N GLY A 110 -19.92 6.16 -23.54
CA GLY A 110 -19.83 5.84 -22.12
C GLY A 110 -18.51 5.15 -21.79
N PHE A 111 -18.12 4.16 -22.60
CA PHE A 111 -16.82 3.51 -22.47
C PHE A 111 -15.64 4.47 -22.64
N LEU A 112 -15.64 5.35 -23.65
CA LEU A 112 -14.63 6.39 -23.81
C LEU A 112 -14.56 7.33 -22.58
N GLY A 113 -15.70 7.74 -22.03
CA GLY A 113 -15.74 8.64 -20.85
C GLY A 113 -15.10 8.00 -19.62
N LEU A 114 -15.41 6.72 -19.35
CA LEU A 114 -14.79 5.98 -18.24
C LEU A 114 -13.28 5.78 -18.48
N GLU A 115 -12.90 5.50 -19.72
CA GLU A 115 -11.49 5.39 -20.13
C GLU A 115 -10.74 6.71 -19.93
N LEU A 116 -11.29 7.84 -20.38
CA LEU A 116 -10.70 9.16 -20.20
C LEU A 116 -10.55 9.54 -18.72
N LEU A 117 -11.47 9.13 -17.85
CA LEU A 117 -11.34 9.37 -16.41
C LEU A 117 -10.10 8.66 -15.82
N VAL A 118 -9.89 7.40 -16.18
CA VAL A 118 -8.74 6.60 -15.74
C VAL A 118 -7.43 7.13 -16.35
N LEU A 119 -7.47 7.57 -17.61
CA LEU A 119 -6.31 8.13 -18.30
C LEU A 119 -5.92 9.53 -17.80
N ALA A 120 -6.90 10.36 -17.40
CA ALA A 120 -6.64 11.68 -16.83
C ALA A 120 -5.86 11.59 -15.52
N GLY A 121 -6.23 10.68 -14.62
CA GLY A 121 -5.50 10.42 -13.39
C GLY A 121 -4.04 10.01 -13.65
N GLN A 122 -3.82 9.10 -14.61
CA GLN A 122 -2.47 8.71 -15.03
C GLN A 122 -1.68 9.89 -15.62
N ALA A 123 -2.31 10.73 -16.45
CA ALA A 123 -1.65 11.90 -17.02
C ALA A 123 -1.20 12.90 -15.94
N TRP A 124 -2.02 13.12 -14.90
CA TRP A 124 -1.64 13.96 -13.77
C TRP A 124 -0.49 13.36 -12.96
N GLN A 125 -0.53 12.06 -12.65
CA GLN A 125 0.57 11.38 -11.96
C GLN A 125 1.89 11.45 -12.76
N LEU A 126 1.82 11.25 -14.09
CA LEU A 126 2.98 11.41 -14.99
C LEU A 126 3.52 12.84 -14.98
N ASN A 127 2.66 13.84 -14.88
CA ASN A 127 3.08 15.23 -14.77
C ASN A 127 3.75 15.52 -13.41
N TRP A 128 3.18 15.04 -12.31
CA TRP A 128 3.73 15.23 -10.95
C TRP A 128 5.08 14.57 -10.74
N LEU A 129 5.35 13.48 -11.44
CA LEU A 129 6.69 12.88 -11.48
C LEU A 129 7.77 13.89 -11.89
N LEU A 130 7.46 14.93 -12.64
CA LEU A 130 8.43 15.96 -13.03
C LEU A 130 8.74 16.96 -11.90
N TYR A 131 7.85 17.09 -10.91
CA TYR A 131 8.01 17.97 -9.74
C TYR A 131 8.73 17.27 -8.58
N GLU A 132 8.76 15.93 -8.59
CA GLU A 132 9.52 15.16 -7.61
C GLU A 132 10.99 15.58 -7.65
N ARG A 133 11.47 16.17 -6.55
CA ARG A 133 12.86 16.61 -6.43
C ARG A 133 13.79 15.41 -6.56
N PRO A 134 14.98 15.55 -7.16
CA PRO A 134 15.94 14.46 -7.27
C PRO A 134 16.21 13.86 -5.88
N LYS A 135 16.10 12.54 -5.75
CA LYS A 135 16.64 11.83 -4.58
C LYS A 135 18.16 11.92 -4.67
N VAL A 136 18.74 12.98 -4.14
CA VAL A 136 20.20 13.13 -4.10
C VAL A 136 20.72 12.06 -3.16
N ASP A 137 21.59 11.19 -3.66
CA ASP A 137 22.28 10.21 -2.82
C ASP A 137 22.98 11.01 -1.69
N PRO A 138 22.75 10.69 -0.40
CA PRO A 138 23.25 11.49 0.74
C PRO A 138 24.77 11.72 0.76
N VAL A 139 25.51 10.98 -0.08
CA VAL A 139 26.97 10.92 -0.12
C VAL A 139 27.58 11.89 -1.14
N SER A 140 26.81 12.39 -2.12
CA SER A 140 27.38 13.06 -3.30
C SER A 140 27.31 14.59 -3.33
N ASP A 141 26.64 15.26 -2.38
CA ASP A 141 26.57 16.73 -2.35
C ASP A 141 26.51 17.28 -0.90
N PRO A 142 27.61 17.86 -0.39
CA PRO A 142 27.67 18.44 0.96
C PRO A 142 26.82 19.71 1.13
N HIS A 143 26.43 20.41 0.06
CA HIS A 143 25.68 21.66 0.18
C HIS A 143 24.17 21.43 0.42
N LEU A 144 23.62 20.29 -0.01
CA LEU A 144 22.21 19.91 0.22
C LEU A 144 21.94 19.24 1.59
N GLN A 145 22.99 18.83 2.33
CA GLN A 145 22.87 18.47 3.76
C GLN A 145 22.24 19.60 4.58
N SER A 146 22.48 20.85 4.21
CA SER A 146 21.98 22.02 4.94
C SER A 146 20.47 22.27 4.81
N GLN A 147 19.79 21.67 3.83
CA GLN A 147 18.36 21.91 3.58
C GLN A 147 17.49 20.65 3.56
N GLN A 148 18.02 19.44 3.29
CA GLN A 148 17.19 18.22 3.20
C GLN A 148 17.83 16.93 3.75
N SER A 149 18.97 16.94 4.45
CA SER A 149 19.49 15.71 5.08
C SER A 149 20.31 15.92 6.36
N LEU A 150 19.83 15.32 7.46
CA LEU A 150 20.64 14.41 8.27
C LEU A 150 22.02 14.93 8.73
N ALA A 151 22.04 15.98 9.55
CA ALA A 151 22.82 15.89 10.79
C ALA A 151 21.80 15.66 11.91
N PRO A 152 22.14 14.97 13.02
CA PRO A 152 21.32 15.09 14.21
C PRO A 152 21.14 16.60 14.43
N ILE A 153 19.91 17.06 14.61
CA ILE A 153 19.67 18.33 15.29
C ILE A 153 20.04 18.06 16.75
N GLN A 154 21.33 17.84 16.98
CA GLN A 154 22.08 18.41 18.07
C GLN A 154 22.50 19.84 17.66
N THR A 155 21.64 20.61 16.99
CA THR A 155 21.55 21.99 17.46
C THR A 155 20.81 21.86 18.77
N ALA A 156 21.53 22.09 19.87
CA ALA A 156 20.99 22.07 21.23
C ALA A 156 19.89 23.14 21.48
N VAL A 157 19.14 23.55 20.45
CA VAL A 157 18.29 24.74 20.44
C VAL A 157 16.81 24.42 20.25
N TYR A 158 16.44 23.41 19.44
CA TYR A 158 15.02 23.06 19.23
C TYR A 158 14.73 21.60 19.63
N ALA A 159 14.44 21.42 20.91
CA ALA A 159 14.03 20.15 21.53
C ALA A 159 12.65 20.32 22.21
N PRO A 160 11.57 20.47 21.42
CA PRO A 160 10.23 20.68 21.97
C PRO A 160 9.79 19.51 22.85
N LYS A 161 8.89 19.78 23.81
CA LYS A 161 8.15 18.71 24.50
C LYS A 161 7.23 18.02 23.50
N VAL A 162 7.25 16.69 23.51
CA VAL A 162 6.46 15.84 22.62
C VAL A 162 5.52 14.97 23.42
N ASP A 163 4.22 15.02 23.12
CA ASP A 163 3.24 14.11 23.71
C ASP A 163 2.86 13.03 22.70
N ILE A 164 3.04 11.77 23.07
CA ILE A 164 2.72 10.59 22.24
C ILE A 164 1.34 10.07 22.65
N LEU A 165 0.41 10.07 21.71
CA LEU A 165 -0.94 9.55 21.86
C LEU A 165 -1.05 8.16 21.22
N ILE A 166 -1.48 7.19 22.01
CA ILE A 166 -1.75 5.81 21.59
C ILE A 166 -3.24 5.52 21.81
N PRO A 167 -4.12 5.70 20.82
CA PRO A 167 -5.52 5.36 20.95
C PRO A 167 -5.73 3.85 20.87
N THR A 168 -6.60 3.32 21.72
CA THR A 168 -6.99 1.91 21.73
C THR A 168 -8.50 1.74 21.96
N TYR A 169 -9.06 0.69 21.36
CA TYR A 169 -10.47 0.31 21.48
C TYR A 169 -10.63 -1.16 21.92
N ASP A 170 -10.10 -2.11 21.14
CA ASP A 170 -10.19 -3.55 21.42
C ASP A 170 -8.86 -4.30 21.26
N GLU A 171 -7.75 -3.58 21.09
CA GLU A 171 -6.46 -4.20 20.85
C GLU A 171 -5.98 -5.01 22.07
N PRO A 172 -5.47 -6.24 21.85
CA PRO A 172 -4.90 -7.08 22.89
C PRO A 172 -3.75 -6.42 23.69
N LEU A 173 -3.64 -6.79 24.98
CA LEU A 173 -2.62 -6.26 25.90
C LEU A 173 -1.19 -6.44 25.39
N ASN A 174 -0.87 -7.55 24.72
CA ASN A 174 0.48 -7.78 24.19
C ASN A 174 0.83 -6.80 23.06
N ILE A 175 -0.15 -6.41 22.22
CA ILE A 175 0.05 -5.40 21.18
C ILE A 175 0.27 -4.03 21.81
N LEU A 176 -0.56 -3.65 22.80
CA LEU A 176 -0.40 -2.39 23.53
C LEU A 176 0.95 -2.31 24.26
N LYS A 177 1.32 -3.39 24.97
CA LYS A 177 2.59 -3.52 25.68
C LYS A 177 3.77 -3.31 24.74
N ARG A 178 3.75 -3.94 23.56
CA ARG A 178 4.81 -3.80 22.54
C ARG A 178 4.94 -2.35 22.06
N THR A 179 3.83 -1.71 21.71
CA THR A 179 3.82 -0.34 21.18
C THR A 179 4.28 0.68 22.21
N ILE A 180 3.79 0.60 23.46
CA ILE A 180 4.22 1.47 24.55
C ILE A 180 5.72 1.29 24.83
N VAL A 181 6.20 0.05 24.89
CA VAL A 181 7.62 -0.26 25.07
C VAL A 181 8.48 0.29 23.93
N GLY A 182 8.01 0.22 22.67
CA GLY A 182 8.71 0.83 21.55
C GLY A 182 8.78 2.35 21.64
N CYS A 183 7.70 3.00 22.09
CA CYS A 183 7.70 4.45 22.35
C CYS A 183 8.67 4.82 23.49
N GLN A 184 8.82 3.97 24.51
CA GLN A 184 9.82 4.16 25.58
C GLN A 184 11.26 3.99 25.10
N ALA A 185 11.49 3.38 23.94
CA ALA A 185 12.81 3.16 23.37
C ALA A 185 13.30 4.32 22.48
N LEU A 186 12.49 5.38 22.30
CA LEU A 186 12.85 6.55 21.53
C LEU A 186 14.09 7.26 22.11
N ASP A 187 15.03 7.65 21.24
CA ASP A 187 16.23 8.38 21.62
C ASP A 187 15.92 9.89 21.78
N TYR A 188 15.01 10.22 22.70
CA TYR A 188 14.54 11.59 22.95
C TYR A 188 14.04 11.76 24.39
N GLU A 189 14.52 12.78 25.10
CA GLU A 189 14.28 12.91 26.55
C GLU A 189 12.93 13.54 26.90
N ASN A 190 12.49 14.56 26.15
CA ASN A 190 11.32 15.38 26.52
C ASN A 190 10.02 14.82 25.93
N VAL A 191 9.64 13.60 26.36
CA VAL A 191 8.48 12.85 25.87
C VAL A 191 7.57 12.39 26.99
N GLU A 192 6.26 12.57 26.81
CA GLU A 192 5.23 11.94 27.64
C GLU A 192 4.36 11.00 26.77
N ILE A 193 3.97 9.85 27.33
CA ILE A 193 3.17 8.84 26.63
C ILE A 193 1.78 8.76 27.25
N PHE A 194 0.75 8.89 26.43
CA PHE A 194 -0.66 8.82 26.79
C PHE A 194 -1.33 7.65 26.07
N LEU A 195 -1.83 6.69 26.85
CA LEU A 195 -2.67 5.59 26.38
C LEU A 195 -4.14 6.01 26.49
N LEU A 196 -4.80 6.18 25.35
CA LEU A 196 -6.17 6.67 25.26
C LEU A 196 -7.14 5.52 25.03
N ASP A 197 -7.78 5.02 26.09
CA ASP A 197 -8.62 3.82 26.04
C ASP A 197 -10.11 4.18 25.94
N ASP A 198 -10.70 3.90 24.77
CA ASP A 198 -12.08 4.27 24.45
C ASP A 198 -13.12 3.31 25.07
N THR A 199 -12.69 2.15 25.60
CA THR A 199 -13.58 1.12 26.14
C THR A 199 -13.49 0.93 27.66
N ARG A 200 -12.63 1.70 28.35
CA ARG A 200 -12.51 1.74 29.83
C ARG A 200 -12.15 0.39 30.45
N ARG A 201 -11.19 -0.32 29.84
CA ARG A 201 -10.72 -1.66 30.24
C ARG A 201 -9.81 -1.59 31.48
N PRO A 202 -10.19 -2.22 32.62
CA PRO A 202 -9.37 -2.25 33.83
C PRO A 202 -7.95 -2.78 33.60
N GLU A 203 -7.83 -3.84 32.79
CA GLU A 203 -6.56 -4.48 32.45
C GLU A 203 -5.62 -3.56 31.64
N VAL A 204 -6.17 -2.62 30.87
CA VAL A 204 -5.39 -1.63 30.11
C VAL A 204 -4.89 -0.52 31.04
N ARG A 205 -5.70 -0.12 32.02
CA ARG A 205 -5.28 0.83 33.06
C ARG A 205 -4.14 0.25 33.91
N GLU A 206 -4.24 -1.02 34.29
CA GLU A 206 -3.18 -1.72 35.00
C GLU A 206 -1.90 -1.80 34.17
N LEU A 207 -2.00 -2.15 32.89
CA LEU A 207 -0.86 -2.15 31.98
C LEU A 207 -0.18 -0.78 31.89
N ALA A 208 -0.96 0.31 31.79
CA ALA A 208 -0.41 1.67 31.76
C ALA A 208 0.34 2.02 33.05
N ALA A 209 -0.20 1.62 34.21
CA ALA A 209 0.48 1.81 35.50
C ALA A 209 1.78 1.02 35.60
N ILE A 210 1.80 -0.25 35.15
CA ILE A 210 3.00 -1.10 35.13
C ILE A 210 4.08 -0.51 34.21
N LEU A 211 3.68 0.02 33.05
CA LEU A 211 4.62 0.59 32.08
C LEU A 211 5.02 2.02 32.42
N GLY A 212 4.27 2.74 33.26
CA GLY A 212 4.54 4.12 33.64
C GLY A 212 4.13 5.14 32.58
N CYS A 213 2.98 4.94 31.91
CA CYS A 213 2.40 5.92 31.00
C CYS A 213 1.06 6.46 31.50
N HIS A 214 0.63 7.61 31.00
CA HIS A 214 -0.64 8.23 31.38
C HIS A 214 -1.81 7.45 30.77
N TYR A 215 -2.73 6.98 31.61
CA TYR A 215 -3.97 6.36 31.15
C TYR A 215 -5.08 7.40 31.11
N LEU A 216 -5.69 7.60 29.93
CA LEU A 216 -6.85 8.46 29.76
C LEU A 216 -8.02 7.68 29.19
N THR A 217 -9.22 8.07 29.60
CA THR A 217 -10.47 7.54 29.07
C THR A 217 -11.56 8.60 29.17
N ARG A 218 -12.65 8.42 28.44
CA ARG A 218 -13.76 9.37 28.34
C ARG A 218 -15.12 8.73 28.62
N PRO A 219 -16.13 9.52 29.02
CA PRO A 219 -17.44 9.00 29.41
C PRO A 219 -18.27 8.45 28.24
N ASN A 220 -17.97 8.81 26.99
CA ASN A 220 -18.69 8.37 25.80
C ASN A 220 -17.71 8.03 24.66
N ASN A 221 -18.20 7.35 23.62
CA ASN A 221 -17.41 6.94 22.45
C ASN A 221 -17.76 7.75 21.19
N LEU A 222 -18.15 9.02 21.36
CA LEU A 222 -18.54 9.87 20.23
C LEU A 222 -17.34 10.14 19.32
N HIS A 223 -17.56 10.09 18.00
CA HIS A 223 -16.52 10.33 16.99
C HIS A 223 -15.30 9.39 17.06
N ALA A 224 -15.45 8.20 17.66
CA ALA A 224 -14.46 7.12 17.67
C ALA A 224 -13.03 7.63 17.97
N LYS A 225 -12.04 7.26 17.16
CA LYS A 225 -10.62 7.64 17.33
C LYS A 225 -10.41 9.16 17.36
N ALA A 226 -11.03 9.92 16.45
CA ALA A 226 -10.89 11.37 16.40
C ALA A 226 -11.31 12.04 17.72
N GLY A 227 -12.48 11.65 18.23
CA GLY A 227 -12.95 12.17 19.52
C GLY A 227 -12.07 11.71 20.70
N ASN A 228 -11.50 10.51 20.64
CA ASN A 228 -10.60 10.00 21.68
C ASN A 228 -9.30 10.81 21.69
N LEU A 229 -8.73 11.08 20.52
CA LEU A 229 -7.57 11.94 20.35
C LEU A 229 -7.84 13.36 20.84
N ASN A 230 -8.97 13.97 20.44
CA ASN A 230 -9.35 15.32 20.87
C ASN A 230 -9.52 15.43 22.38
N HIS A 231 -10.10 14.42 23.03
CA HIS A 231 -10.17 14.39 24.49
C HIS A 231 -8.77 14.27 25.12
N GLY A 232 -7.89 13.46 24.54
CA GLY A 232 -6.48 13.36 24.97
C GLY A 232 -5.74 14.70 24.89
N LEU A 233 -5.98 15.49 23.84
CA LEU A 233 -5.35 16.82 23.67
C LEU A 233 -5.65 17.78 24.82
N GLU A 234 -6.77 17.65 25.52
CA GLU A 234 -7.11 18.48 26.69
C GLU A 234 -6.13 18.32 27.86
N PHE A 235 -5.42 17.19 27.91
CA PHE A 235 -4.45 16.86 28.96
C PHE A 235 -2.99 17.01 28.49
N CYS A 236 -2.77 17.15 27.19
CA CYS A 236 -1.46 17.33 26.59
C CYS A 236 -0.94 18.76 26.78
N GLN A 237 0.37 18.90 26.95
CA GLN A 237 1.06 20.18 27.06
C GLN A 237 2.22 20.34 26.06
N GLY A 238 2.62 19.25 25.40
CA GLY A 238 3.67 19.22 24.38
C GLY A 238 3.41 20.22 23.26
N GLU A 239 4.49 20.80 22.74
CA GLU A 239 4.41 21.66 21.55
C GLU A 239 4.04 20.82 20.31
N LEU A 240 4.57 19.59 20.27
CA LEU A 240 4.28 18.61 19.23
C LEU A 240 3.51 17.44 19.82
N VAL A 241 2.60 16.89 19.02
CA VAL A 241 1.85 15.69 19.33
C VAL A 241 2.20 14.63 18.30
N VAL A 242 2.47 13.41 18.76
CA VAL A 242 2.69 12.25 17.90
C VAL A 242 1.54 11.29 18.09
N VAL A 243 1.05 10.71 17.00
CA VAL A 243 0.01 9.67 17.07
C VAL A 243 0.58 8.37 16.53
N PHE A 244 0.55 7.33 17.36
CA PHE A 244 0.76 5.96 16.94
C PHE A 244 -0.51 5.15 17.19
N ASP A 245 -1.02 4.50 16.16
CA ASP A 245 -2.02 3.45 16.35
C ASP A 245 -1.48 2.39 17.32
N ALA A 246 -2.38 1.73 18.05
CA ALA A 246 -2.05 0.74 19.07
C ALA A 246 -1.12 -0.39 18.59
N ASP A 247 -1.05 -0.66 17.29
CA ASP A 247 -0.19 -1.67 16.68
C ASP A 247 1.05 -1.11 15.96
N PHE A 248 1.36 0.18 16.05
CA PHE A 248 2.53 0.81 15.43
C PHE A 248 3.69 1.03 16.39
N VAL A 249 4.79 0.34 16.15
CA VAL A 249 6.00 0.43 16.97
C VAL A 249 7.03 1.34 16.27
N PRO A 250 7.48 2.44 16.90
CA PRO A 250 8.49 3.31 16.31
C PRO A 250 9.91 2.73 16.40
N THR A 251 10.76 3.18 15.48
CA THR A 251 12.21 3.05 15.59
C THR A 251 12.77 4.09 16.54
N ARG A 252 13.89 3.80 17.21
CA ARG A 252 14.47 4.67 18.25
C ARG A 252 14.75 6.08 17.75
N ASN A 253 15.11 6.22 16.48
CA ASN A 253 15.41 7.49 15.85
C ASN A 253 14.17 8.25 15.33
N PHE A 254 12.93 7.78 15.56
CA PHE A 254 11.73 8.44 15.02
C PHE A 254 11.69 9.95 15.33
N LEU A 255 11.89 10.36 16.59
CA LEU A 255 11.83 11.77 16.99
C LEU A 255 13.03 12.57 16.50
N THR A 256 14.25 12.02 16.61
CA THR A 256 15.47 12.70 16.13
C THR A 256 15.47 12.92 14.61
N ARG A 257 14.65 12.17 13.87
CA ARG A 257 14.43 12.31 12.42
C ARG A 257 13.23 13.18 12.05
N THR A 258 12.35 13.55 12.99
CA THR A 258 11.07 14.23 12.68
C THR A 258 10.90 15.60 13.33
N VAL A 259 11.30 15.79 14.59
CA VAL A 259 11.03 17.05 15.32
C VAL A 259 11.67 18.27 14.67
N GLY A 260 12.80 18.07 13.98
CA GLY A 260 13.54 19.10 13.27
C GLY A 260 12.77 19.90 12.25
N PHE A 261 11.79 19.26 11.59
CA PHE A 261 10.97 19.92 10.57
C PHE A 261 10.11 21.05 11.15
N PHE A 262 9.81 21.00 12.45
CA PHE A 262 8.98 21.98 13.13
C PHE A 262 9.75 23.21 13.61
N ALA A 263 11.06 23.31 13.34
CA ALA A 263 11.75 24.59 13.43
C ALA A 263 11.17 25.62 12.42
N ASP A 264 10.58 25.15 11.32
CA ASP A 264 9.76 25.95 10.42
C ASP A 264 8.32 26.06 10.98
N ALA A 265 7.94 27.28 11.37
CA ALA A 265 6.62 27.59 11.93
C ALA A 265 5.47 27.32 10.96
N THR A 266 5.73 27.25 9.65
CA THR A 266 4.72 26.94 8.63
C THR A 266 4.37 25.46 8.58
N VAL A 267 5.18 24.57 9.16
CA VAL A 267 4.90 23.13 9.19
C VAL A 267 3.86 22.83 10.27
N GLY A 268 2.71 22.33 9.80
CA GLY A 268 1.60 21.91 10.66
C GLY A 268 1.64 20.41 10.97
N LEU A 269 2.01 19.58 9.99
CA LEU A 269 2.03 18.12 10.14
C LEU A 269 3.15 17.49 9.31
N LEU A 270 3.79 16.47 9.86
CA LEU A 270 4.76 15.61 9.18
C LEU A 270 4.29 14.17 9.25
N GLN A 271 3.94 13.59 8.11
CA GLN A 271 3.63 12.17 7.97
C GLN A 271 4.90 11.38 7.66
N THR A 272 5.17 10.30 8.39
CA THR A 272 6.29 9.39 8.08
C THR A 272 5.81 8.19 7.27
N TYR A 273 6.76 7.55 6.58
CA TYR A 273 6.50 6.28 5.92
C TYR A 273 6.11 5.19 6.94
N GLN A 274 4.95 4.56 6.72
CA GLN A 274 4.45 3.43 7.52
C GLN A 274 4.85 2.09 6.89
N SER A 275 5.70 1.33 7.58
CA SER A 275 5.95 -0.09 7.27
C SER A 275 5.02 -1.00 8.07
N PHE A 276 5.04 -2.32 7.80
CA PHE A 276 4.31 -3.32 8.58
C PHE A 276 5.20 -4.51 8.92
N TYR A 277 5.14 -5.03 10.14
CA TYR A 277 6.03 -6.12 10.59
C TYR A 277 5.42 -7.53 10.41
N ASN A 278 4.35 -7.65 9.62
CA ASN A 278 3.80 -8.89 9.09
C ASN A 278 3.42 -8.71 7.61
N HIS A 279 3.37 -9.81 6.85
CA HIS A 279 2.94 -9.77 5.45
C HIS A 279 1.43 -9.55 5.33
N ASP A 280 1.03 -8.82 4.29
CA ASP A 280 -0.38 -8.69 3.94
C ASP A 280 -0.99 -10.05 3.52
N PRO A 281 -2.30 -10.25 3.73
CA PRO A 281 -2.92 -11.55 3.51
C PRO A 281 -2.94 -11.94 2.02
N VAL A 282 -2.91 -11.00 1.08
CA VAL A 282 -2.94 -11.33 -0.36
C VAL A 282 -1.61 -11.93 -0.79
N ALA A 283 -0.49 -11.29 -0.43
CA ALA A 283 0.85 -11.82 -0.67
C ALA A 283 1.04 -13.20 -0.04
N ARG A 284 0.56 -13.36 1.20
CA ARG A 284 0.57 -14.64 1.91
C ARG A 284 -0.29 -15.69 1.21
N ASN A 285 -1.51 -15.36 0.81
CA ASN A 285 -2.45 -16.30 0.21
C ASN A 285 -2.04 -16.79 -1.19
N LEU A 286 -1.24 -15.99 -1.88
CA LEU A 286 -0.62 -16.36 -3.16
C LEU A 286 0.75 -17.06 -3.01
N GLY A 287 1.29 -17.15 -1.79
CA GLY A 287 2.60 -17.73 -1.52
C GLY A 287 3.75 -16.92 -2.12
N LEU A 288 3.65 -15.58 -2.08
CA LEU A 288 4.57 -14.63 -2.71
C LEU A 288 5.22 -13.66 -1.71
N THR A 289 5.25 -14.00 -0.42
CA THR A 289 5.77 -13.14 0.67
C THR A 289 7.19 -12.65 0.45
N ASP A 290 8.05 -13.49 -0.14
CA ASP A 290 9.48 -13.19 -0.32
C ASP A 290 9.77 -12.33 -1.56
N THR A 291 8.84 -12.29 -2.51
CA THR A 291 9.06 -11.67 -3.83
C THR A 291 8.14 -10.48 -4.09
N LEU A 292 7.03 -10.40 -3.38
CA LEU A 292 6.06 -9.34 -3.53
C LEU A 292 6.29 -8.24 -2.48
N PRO A 293 6.55 -6.99 -2.90
CA PRO A 293 6.43 -5.86 -1.99
C PRO A 293 5.01 -5.82 -1.40
N GLN A 294 4.82 -5.38 -0.16
CA GLN A 294 3.48 -5.26 0.43
C GLN A 294 2.63 -4.22 -0.28
N GLU A 295 1.30 -4.36 -0.30
CA GLU A 295 0.38 -3.43 -1.00
C GLU A 295 0.64 -1.94 -0.70
N VAL A 296 0.93 -1.58 0.55
CA VAL A 296 1.19 -0.20 0.98
C VAL A 296 2.41 0.45 0.32
N GLU A 297 3.38 -0.34 -0.17
CA GLU A 297 4.65 0.17 -0.69
C GLU A 297 4.47 1.16 -1.84
N ILE A 298 3.51 0.89 -2.75
CA ILE A 298 3.22 1.80 -3.86
C ILE A 298 2.60 3.11 -3.36
N PHE A 299 1.78 3.05 -2.32
CA PHE A 299 1.19 4.24 -1.73
C PHE A 299 2.26 5.12 -1.10
N SER A 300 3.11 4.53 -0.25
CA SER A 300 4.10 5.29 0.50
C SER A 300 5.31 5.74 -0.33
N ARG A 301 5.82 4.91 -1.24
CA ARG A 301 7.05 5.22 -2.00
C ARG A 301 6.80 5.90 -3.34
N HIS A 302 5.55 5.95 -3.78
CA HIS A 302 5.17 6.58 -5.04
C HIS A 302 4.04 7.59 -4.84
N TYR A 303 2.84 7.18 -4.45
CA TYR A 303 1.71 8.12 -4.41
C TYR A 303 1.89 9.27 -3.39
N GLN A 304 2.41 9.00 -2.19
CA GLN A 304 2.72 10.05 -1.20
C GLN A 304 3.80 11.00 -1.69
N VAL A 305 4.85 10.49 -2.32
CA VAL A 305 5.94 11.30 -2.87
C VAL A 305 5.44 12.22 -3.97
N LEU A 306 4.58 11.72 -4.86
CA LEU A 306 3.95 12.54 -5.91
C LEU A 306 3.08 13.65 -5.33
N ARG A 307 2.32 13.33 -4.28
CA ARG A 307 1.45 14.29 -3.57
C ARG A 307 2.27 15.35 -2.84
N ASP A 308 3.33 14.95 -2.15
CA ASP A 308 4.23 15.87 -1.45
C ASP A 308 4.93 16.84 -2.42
N ALA A 309 5.30 16.35 -3.61
CA ALA A 309 5.91 17.19 -4.66
C ALA A 309 5.02 18.35 -5.13
N VAL A 310 3.72 18.28 -4.89
CA VAL A 310 2.74 19.35 -5.17
C VAL A 310 2.06 19.89 -3.91
N GLU A 311 2.73 19.75 -2.76
CA GLU A 311 2.31 20.27 -1.45
C GLU A 311 0.92 19.76 -0.99
N SER A 312 0.61 18.51 -1.31
CA SER A 312 -0.66 17.87 -0.98
C SER A 312 -0.48 16.49 -0.33
N ALA A 313 0.62 16.28 0.40
CA ALA A 313 0.80 15.08 1.21
C ALA A 313 -0.40 14.89 2.13
N ILE A 314 -0.77 13.63 2.39
CA ILE A 314 -1.92 13.32 3.24
C ILE A 314 -1.45 12.64 4.52
N CYS A 315 -2.09 12.98 5.63
CA CYS A 315 -2.01 12.19 6.85
C CYS A 315 -2.88 10.94 6.68
N TYR A 316 -2.34 9.76 6.99
CA TYR A 316 -3.04 8.48 6.84
C TYR A 316 -2.95 7.62 8.11
N GLY A 317 -3.06 8.28 9.26
CA GLY A 317 -3.66 7.67 10.45
C GLY A 317 -2.71 7.41 11.61
N SER A 318 -1.44 7.17 11.33
CA SER A 318 -0.45 6.79 12.34
C SER A 318 0.94 7.26 11.94
N ALA A 319 1.87 7.25 12.89
CA ALA A 319 3.27 7.60 12.69
C ALA A 319 3.46 8.99 12.08
N PHE A 320 2.69 9.95 12.57
CA PHE A 320 2.82 11.35 12.18
C PHE A 320 3.07 12.22 13.41
N VAL A 321 3.71 13.36 13.16
CA VAL A 321 3.92 14.43 14.15
C VAL A 321 3.08 15.62 13.72
N VAL A 322 2.38 16.27 14.64
CA VAL A 322 1.56 17.45 14.37
C VAL A 322 1.88 18.54 15.38
N ARG A 323 1.93 19.79 14.91
CA ARG A 323 2.07 20.95 15.79
C ARG A 323 0.77 21.18 16.53
N ARG A 324 0.80 21.14 17.87
CA ARG A 324 -0.41 21.30 18.69
C ARG A 324 -1.16 22.60 18.39
N ALA A 325 -0.45 23.72 18.32
CA ALA A 325 -1.06 25.02 18.00
C ALA A 325 -1.75 25.05 16.62
N ALA A 326 -1.20 24.34 15.62
CA ALA A 326 -1.83 24.25 14.29
C ALA A 326 -3.09 23.38 14.34
N LEU A 327 -3.05 22.30 15.13
CA LEU A 327 -4.20 21.42 15.36
C LEU A 327 -5.33 22.15 16.11
N GLU A 328 -5.01 22.94 17.13
CA GLU A 328 -5.97 23.80 17.83
C GLU A 328 -6.59 24.84 16.89
N ALA A 329 -5.81 25.43 15.98
CA ALA A 329 -6.29 26.40 15.00
C ALA A 329 -7.33 25.84 14.02
N VAL A 330 -7.27 24.53 13.72
CA VAL A 330 -8.28 23.84 12.88
C VAL A 330 -9.43 23.21 13.68
N GLY A 331 -9.42 23.37 15.02
CA GLY A 331 -10.45 22.84 15.92
C GLY A 331 -10.22 21.41 16.40
N GLY A 332 -8.98 20.92 16.38
CA GLY A 332 -8.61 19.55 16.73
C GLY A 332 -8.57 18.61 15.53
N PHE A 333 -8.54 17.31 15.79
CA PHE A 333 -8.74 16.28 14.77
C PHE A 333 -10.17 16.32 14.23
N ASP A 334 -10.32 16.20 12.92
CA ASP A 334 -11.61 16.25 12.23
C ASP A 334 -12.54 15.10 12.69
N VAL A 335 -13.79 15.42 12.98
CA VAL A 335 -14.77 14.45 13.50
C VAL A 335 -15.92 14.16 12.52
N ASP A 336 -15.88 14.74 11.33
CA ASP A 336 -16.99 14.76 10.37
C ASP A 336 -17.03 13.47 9.54
N THR A 337 -15.90 12.75 9.42
CA THR A 337 -15.79 11.53 8.59
C THR A 337 -15.05 10.38 9.29
N LEU A 338 -15.07 9.20 8.66
CA LEU A 338 -14.28 8.04 9.08
C LEU A 338 -12.78 8.15 8.79
N SER A 339 -12.34 9.22 8.10
CA SER A 339 -10.94 9.50 7.76
C SER A 339 -10.53 10.83 8.37
N GLU A 340 -10.49 10.85 9.71
CA GLU A 340 -10.18 12.04 10.51
C GLU A 340 -8.80 12.61 10.18
N ASP A 341 -7.85 11.71 9.98
CA ASP A 341 -6.46 11.97 9.64
C ASP A 341 -6.34 12.79 8.35
N TYR A 342 -6.95 12.29 7.28
CA TYR A 342 -6.94 12.90 5.97
C TYR A 342 -7.55 14.30 6.00
N LEU A 343 -8.73 14.46 6.61
CA LEU A 343 -9.40 15.76 6.65
C LEU A 343 -8.75 16.76 7.59
N THR A 344 -8.12 16.30 8.68
CA THR A 344 -7.27 17.16 9.51
C THR A 344 -6.14 17.75 8.66
N GLY A 345 -5.48 16.94 7.83
CA GLY A 345 -4.48 17.42 6.88
C GLY A 345 -5.02 18.43 5.86
N VAL A 346 -6.23 18.19 5.31
CA VAL A 346 -6.89 19.15 4.40
C VAL A 346 -7.19 20.48 5.09
N ARG A 347 -7.65 20.48 6.34
CA ARG A 347 -7.89 21.70 7.12
C ARG A 347 -6.61 22.45 7.47
N LEU A 348 -5.52 21.73 7.75
CA LEU A 348 -4.22 22.37 7.96
C LEU A 348 -3.76 23.09 6.68
N ASN A 349 -3.83 22.41 5.53
CA ASN A 349 -3.52 23.03 4.23
C ASN A 349 -4.42 24.23 3.92
N SER A 350 -5.71 24.19 4.29
CA SER A 350 -6.65 25.30 4.05
C SER A 350 -6.35 26.56 4.86
N LEU A 351 -5.66 26.43 5.99
CA LEU A 351 -5.15 27.55 6.78
C LEU A 351 -3.71 27.96 6.40
N GLY A 352 -3.13 27.35 5.36
CA GLY A 352 -1.79 27.68 4.87
C GLY A 352 -0.65 26.96 5.60
N TYR A 353 -0.95 26.03 6.52
CA TYR A 353 0.08 25.15 7.07
C TYR A 353 0.53 24.14 6.03
N ARG A 354 1.81 23.76 6.08
CA ARG A 354 2.39 22.72 5.24
C ARG A 354 2.19 21.36 5.89
N VAL A 355 1.64 20.43 5.13
CA VAL A 355 1.63 19.00 5.44
C VAL A 355 2.74 18.34 4.63
N LEU A 356 3.72 17.76 5.31
CA LEU A 356 4.92 17.19 4.71
C LEU A 356 4.92 15.66 4.80
N TYR A 357 5.61 15.02 3.87
CA TYR A 357 5.88 13.59 3.89
C TYR A 357 7.38 13.26 3.99
N LEU A 358 7.74 12.39 4.93
CA LEU A 358 9.10 11.84 5.05
C LEU A 358 9.11 10.38 4.60
N GLU A 359 9.74 10.10 3.45
CA GLU A 359 9.92 8.76 2.87
C GLU A 359 11.01 7.95 3.62
N GLU A 360 10.95 7.91 4.95
CA GLU A 360 11.83 7.13 5.82
C GLU A 360 11.00 6.24 6.74
N SER A 361 11.27 4.93 6.72
CA SER A 361 10.51 3.96 7.51
C SER A 361 10.90 4.03 8.99
N LEU A 362 10.25 4.94 9.72
CA LEU A 362 10.55 5.21 11.12
C LEU A 362 9.65 4.45 12.10
N SER A 363 8.70 3.65 11.60
CA SER A 363 7.84 2.80 12.40
C SER A 363 7.35 1.61 11.58
N ALA A 364 6.83 0.59 12.25
CA ALA A 364 6.10 -0.48 11.60
C ALA A 364 4.85 -0.88 12.38
N GLY A 365 3.77 -1.16 11.66
CA GLY A 365 2.47 -1.58 12.20
C GLY A 365 2.12 -3.05 11.97
N LEU A 366 0.90 -3.46 12.34
CA LEU A 366 0.29 -4.73 11.92
C LEU A 366 -0.65 -4.58 10.73
N CYS A 367 -0.31 -5.24 9.63
CA CYS A 367 -1.25 -5.52 8.56
C CYS A 367 -2.39 -6.43 9.06
N ALA A 368 -3.51 -6.45 8.35
CA ALA A 368 -4.64 -7.30 8.68
C ALA A 368 -4.28 -8.80 8.67
N ASP A 369 -4.78 -9.54 9.66
CA ASP A 369 -4.48 -10.97 9.81
C ASP A 369 -5.09 -11.85 8.71
N ASP A 370 -6.17 -11.41 8.10
CA ASP A 370 -6.91 -12.17 7.09
C ASP A 370 -7.47 -11.26 5.98
N LEU A 371 -7.88 -11.87 4.87
CA LEU A 371 -8.38 -11.10 3.72
C LEU A 371 -9.63 -10.29 4.08
N ALA A 372 -10.53 -10.81 4.92
CA ALA A 372 -11.73 -10.10 5.33
C ALA A 372 -11.38 -8.78 6.04
N GLY A 373 -10.43 -8.82 6.98
CA GLY A 373 -9.91 -7.63 7.65
C GLY A 373 -9.22 -6.66 6.70
N HIS A 374 -8.43 -7.18 5.75
CA HIS A 374 -7.78 -6.36 4.73
C HIS A 374 -8.82 -5.60 3.89
N ILE A 375 -9.83 -6.29 3.34
CA ILE A 375 -10.90 -5.64 2.57
C ILE A 375 -11.65 -4.64 3.44
N GLN A 376 -12.03 -5.00 4.66
CA GLN A 376 -12.78 -4.11 5.57
C GLN A 376 -12.05 -2.78 5.84
N GLN A 377 -10.71 -2.80 5.96
CA GLN A 377 -9.91 -1.58 6.06
C GLN A 377 -10.05 -0.70 4.81
N ARG A 378 -10.00 -1.27 3.60
CA ARG A 378 -10.14 -0.51 2.35
C ARG A 378 -11.55 0.05 2.17
N LEU A 379 -12.59 -0.68 2.60
CA LEU A 379 -13.96 -0.17 2.58
C LEU A 379 -14.12 1.06 3.50
N ARG A 380 -13.45 1.06 4.66
CA ARG A 380 -13.43 2.22 5.56
C ARG A 380 -12.73 3.41 4.90
N TRP A 381 -11.55 3.20 4.32
CA TRP A 381 -10.81 4.25 3.62
C TRP A 381 -11.59 4.84 2.44
N ALA A 382 -12.23 3.98 1.62
CA ALA A 382 -13.09 4.41 0.53
C ALA A 382 -14.24 5.27 1.04
N ARG A 383 -14.94 4.80 2.07
CA ARG A 383 -16.07 5.52 2.66
C ARG A 383 -15.63 6.85 3.28
N GLY A 384 -14.60 6.85 4.14
CA GLY A 384 -14.12 8.06 4.81
C GLY A 384 -13.63 9.12 3.82
N SER A 385 -12.87 8.69 2.80
CA SER A 385 -12.43 9.59 1.72
C SER A 385 -13.62 10.18 0.97
N LEU A 386 -14.61 9.37 0.57
CA LEU A 386 -15.74 9.84 -0.22
C LEU A 386 -16.77 10.64 0.60
N GLN A 387 -16.81 10.46 1.93
CA GLN A 387 -17.58 11.33 2.82
C GLN A 387 -17.10 12.79 2.75
N SER A 388 -15.84 13.03 2.36
CA SER A 388 -15.31 14.39 2.17
C SER A 388 -16.14 15.23 1.21
N PHE A 389 -16.84 14.63 0.24
CA PHE A 389 -17.73 15.37 -0.67
C PHE A 389 -18.90 16.06 0.03
N PHE A 390 -19.27 15.60 1.23
CA PHE A 390 -20.50 15.96 1.93
C PHE A 390 -20.27 16.75 3.22
N VAL A 391 -19.03 17.17 3.50
CA VAL A 391 -18.64 17.89 4.73
C VAL A 391 -17.96 19.21 4.40
N GLY A 392 -17.83 20.10 5.39
CA GLY A 392 -17.21 21.42 5.20
C GLY A 392 -15.73 21.36 4.78
N ALA A 393 -15.03 20.30 5.18
CA ALA A 393 -13.64 20.02 4.80
C ALA A 393 -13.48 19.41 3.40
N ASN A 394 -14.48 19.51 2.52
CA ASN A 394 -14.37 19.04 1.14
C ASN A 394 -13.19 19.72 0.42
N PRO A 395 -12.13 18.98 0.04
CA PRO A 395 -10.92 19.56 -0.54
C PRO A 395 -11.17 20.24 -1.89
N LEU A 396 -12.28 19.93 -2.57
CA LEU A 396 -12.62 20.55 -3.86
C LEU A 396 -13.26 21.92 -3.70
N THR A 397 -13.84 22.24 -2.55
CA THR A 397 -14.62 23.47 -2.33
C THR A 397 -14.14 24.32 -1.16
N ILE A 398 -13.48 23.75 -0.16
CA ILE A 398 -12.92 24.50 0.98
C ILE A 398 -11.93 25.57 0.48
N SER A 399 -11.97 26.78 1.03
CA SER A 399 -11.05 27.88 0.68
C SER A 399 -9.60 27.57 1.10
N GLY A 400 -8.63 28.34 0.60
CA GLY A 400 -7.22 28.23 1.02
C GLY A 400 -6.36 27.21 0.26
N LEU A 401 -6.97 26.18 -0.35
CA LEU A 401 -6.23 25.23 -1.19
C LEU A 401 -5.90 25.83 -2.56
N ASN A 402 -4.65 25.62 -2.99
CA ASN A 402 -4.17 25.98 -4.32
C ASN A 402 -4.70 25.00 -5.39
N ARG A 403 -4.53 25.34 -6.67
CA ARG A 403 -5.07 24.53 -7.78
C ARG A 403 -4.45 23.12 -7.84
N GLN A 404 -3.15 22.99 -7.58
CA GLN A 404 -2.47 21.70 -7.64
C GLN A 404 -2.92 20.79 -6.49
N GLN A 405 -3.05 21.32 -5.28
CA GLN A 405 -3.61 20.61 -4.13
C GLN A 405 -5.02 20.09 -4.45
N ARG A 406 -5.89 20.91 -5.04
CA ARG A 406 -7.24 20.48 -5.44
C ARG A 406 -7.23 19.34 -6.46
N ILE A 407 -6.36 19.41 -7.47
CA ILE A 407 -6.24 18.34 -8.48
C ILE A 407 -5.70 17.06 -7.83
N ALA A 408 -4.72 17.16 -6.92
CA ALA A 408 -4.20 16.01 -6.19
C ALA A 408 -5.25 15.34 -5.30
N HIS A 409 -6.05 16.12 -4.58
CA HIS A 409 -7.18 15.58 -3.81
C HIS A 409 -8.27 14.99 -4.72
N LEU A 410 -8.59 15.65 -5.83
CA LEU A 410 -9.53 15.13 -6.83
C LEU A 410 -9.07 13.78 -7.38
N GLU A 411 -7.81 13.67 -7.77
CA GLU A 411 -7.22 12.43 -8.28
C GLU A 411 -7.33 11.29 -7.26
N GLY A 412 -7.04 11.56 -5.98
CA GLY A 412 -7.19 10.56 -4.91
C GLY A 412 -8.63 10.12 -4.68
N LEU A 413 -9.58 11.05 -4.81
CA LEU A 413 -11.01 10.74 -4.71
C LEU A 413 -11.51 9.94 -5.93
N VAL A 414 -11.04 10.29 -7.14
CA VAL A 414 -11.35 9.58 -8.39
C VAL A 414 -10.80 8.15 -8.38
N GLN A 415 -9.68 7.90 -7.70
CA GLN A 415 -9.09 6.55 -7.60
C GLN A 415 -10.07 5.52 -7.01
N TRP A 416 -10.96 5.91 -6.09
CA TRP A 416 -12.00 5.02 -5.56
C TRP A 416 -13.02 4.59 -6.62
N PHE A 417 -13.25 5.42 -7.65
CA PHE A 417 -14.12 5.12 -8.79
C PHE A 417 -13.46 4.18 -9.81
N HIS A 418 -12.15 3.89 -9.70
CA HIS A 418 -11.53 2.87 -10.53
C HIS A 418 -12.12 1.47 -10.27
N SER A 419 -12.62 1.18 -9.06
CA SER A 419 -13.28 -0.09 -8.74
C SER A 419 -14.58 -0.32 -9.54
N PRO A 420 -15.56 0.61 -9.55
CA PRO A 420 -16.73 0.48 -10.41
C PRO A 420 -16.38 0.45 -11.89
N ILE A 421 -15.40 1.23 -12.33
CA ILE A 421 -14.93 1.21 -13.73
C ILE A 421 -14.34 -0.16 -14.09
N ARG A 422 -13.53 -0.74 -13.20
CA ARG A 422 -12.96 -2.07 -13.38
C ARG A 422 -14.04 -3.13 -13.50
N LEU A 423 -15.09 -3.05 -12.68
CA LEU A 423 -16.24 -3.97 -12.76
C LEU A 423 -16.95 -3.85 -14.12
N ILE A 424 -17.17 -2.63 -14.60
CA ILE A 424 -17.74 -2.38 -15.94
C ILE A 424 -16.83 -2.98 -17.01
N PHE A 425 -15.51 -2.78 -16.94
CA PHE A 425 -14.57 -3.31 -17.94
C PHE A 425 -14.49 -4.84 -17.96
N LEU A 426 -14.65 -5.50 -16.81
CA LEU A 426 -14.73 -6.96 -16.74
C LEU A 426 -16.00 -7.52 -17.41
N LEU A 427 -17.12 -6.80 -17.28
CA LEU A 427 -18.43 -7.22 -17.82
C LEU A 427 -18.66 -6.77 -19.28
N LEU A 428 -18.02 -5.68 -19.70
CA LEU A 428 -18.25 -5.04 -21.00
C LEU A 428 -18.09 -6.00 -22.19
N PRO A 429 -17.05 -6.87 -22.27
CA PRO A 429 -16.93 -7.86 -23.34
C PRO A 429 -18.17 -8.76 -23.49
N LEU A 430 -18.66 -9.30 -22.38
CA LEU A 430 -19.81 -10.19 -22.36
C LEU A 430 -21.09 -9.45 -22.78
N VAL A 431 -21.32 -8.26 -22.23
CA VAL A 431 -22.52 -7.45 -22.53
C VAL A 431 -22.52 -7.00 -23.99
N ALA A 432 -21.38 -6.54 -24.49
CA ALA A 432 -21.22 -6.12 -25.88
C ALA A 432 -21.52 -7.28 -26.85
N ASN A 433 -20.97 -8.47 -26.57
CA ASN A 433 -21.21 -9.66 -27.38
C ASN A 433 -22.66 -10.15 -27.30
N GLY A 434 -23.24 -10.20 -26.10
CA GLY A 434 -24.61 -10.68 -25.89
C GLY A 434 -25.69 -9.76 -26.47
N LEU A 435 -25.44 -8.44 -26.51
CA LEU A 435 -26.38 -7.43 -27.03
C LEU A 435 -26.04 -6.94 -28.45
N GLY A 436 -24.92 -7.38 -29.03
CA GLY A 436 -24.41 -6.85 -30.31
C GLY A 436 -24.00 -5.37 -30.24
N LEU A 437 -23.68 -4.86 -29.05
CA LEU A 437 -23.34 -3.45 -28.83
C LEU A 437 -21.82 -3.28 -28.77
N VAL A 438 -21.19 -3.18 -29.94
CA VAL A 438 -19.73 -3.05 -30.05
C VAL A 438 -19.28 -1.67 -29.53
N PRO A 439 -18.47 -1.59 -28.46
CA PRO A 439 -18.04 -0.33 -27.85
C PRO A 439 -16.89 0.35 -28.62
N ILE A 440 -16.13 -0.41 -29.42
CA ILE A 440 -14.97 0.07 -30.18
C ILE A 440 -15.05 -0.46 -31.61
N LYS A 441 -15.15 0.43 -32.59
CA LYS A 441 -14.99 0.11 -34.00
C LYS A 441 -13.54 0.24 -34.43
N ALA A 442 -12.76 -0.81 -34.25
CA ALA A 442 -11.36 -0.83 -34.65
C ALA A 442 -10.97 -2.21 -35.18
N THR A 443 -10.15 -2.25 -36.23
CA THR A 443 -9.50 -3.49 -36.66
C THR A 443 -8.40 -3.88 -35.65
N ILE A 444 -8.02 -5.16 -35.62
CA ILE A 444 -6.89 -5.62 -34.79
C ILE A 444 -5.59 -4.91 -35.18
N ALA A 445 -5.38 -4.64 -36.47
CA ALA A 445 -4.23 -3.89 -36.98
C ALA A 445 -4.20 -2.46 -36.43
N ALA A 446 -5.33 -1.75 -36.45
CA ALA A 446 -5.42 -0.41 -35.88
C ALA A 446 -5.17 -0.44 -34.36
N TRP A 447 -5.73 -1.43 -33.65
CA TRP A 447 -5.50 -1.58 -32.21
C TRP A 447 -4.02 -1.85 -31.89
N ILE A 448 -3.34 -2.72 -32.63
CA ILE A 448 -1.89 -2.97 -32.49
C ILE A 448 -1.11 -1.69 -32.75
N PHE A 449 -1.48 -0.92 -33.77
CA PHE A 449 -0.74 0.28 -34.16
C PHE A 449 -0.90 1.44 -33.16
N TYR A 450 -2.10 1.69 -32.64
CA TYR A 450 -2.40 2.83 -31.76
C TYR A 450 -2.33 2.50 -30.27
N SER A 451 -2.91 1.38 -29.84
CA SER A 451 -3.04 1.02 -28.42
C SER A 451 -1.77 0.37 -27.88
N LEU A 452 -1.22 -0.60 -28.61
CA LEU A 452 -0.14 -1.46 -28.11
C LEU A 452 1.13 -0.67 -27.71
N PRO A 453 1.60 0.37 -28.44
CA PRO A 453 2.78 1.13 -28.02
C PRO A 453 2.60 1.75 -26.63
N TYR A 454 1.45 2.36 -26.36
CA TYR A 454 1.16 2.97 -25.07
C TYR A 454 1.16 1.91 -23.96
N TYR A 455 0.43 0.80 -24.13
CA TYR A 455 0.37 -0.25 -23.11
C TYR A 455 1.72 -0.93 -22.88
N LEU A 456 2.51 -1.20 -23.92
CA LEU A 456 3.83 -1.82 -23.80
C LEU A 456 4.83 -0.90 -23.09
N VAL A 457 4.86 0.40 -23.44
CA VAL A 457 5.74 1.37 -22.78
C VAL A 457 5.31 1.59 -21.33
N THR A 458 4.01 1.72 -21.07
CA THR A 458 3.48 1.83 -19.70
C THR A 458 3.84 0.60 -18.86
N LEU A 459 3.58 -0.61 -19.36
CA LEU A 459 3.88 -1.84 -18.63
C LEU A 459 5.39 -1.97 -18.36
N SER A 460 6.24 -1.73 -19.36
CA SER A 460 7.69 -1.86 -19.21
C SER A 460 8.33 -0.81 -18.29
N SER A 461 7.76 0.40 -18.23
CA SER A 461 8.27 1.50 -17.40
C SER A 461 7.61 1.60 -16.02
N PHE A 462 6.46 0.94 -15.78
CA PHE A 462 5.67 1.07 -14.55
C PHE A 462 6.50 0.88 -13.27
N SER A 463 7.11 -0.31 -13.12
CA SER A 463 7.94 -0.62 -11.96
C SER A 463 9.21 0.24 -11.86
N TRP A 464 9.67 0.83 -12.97
CA TRP A 464 10.82 1.72 -12.97
C TRP A 464 10.44 3.12 -12.48
N LEU A 465 9.34 3.68 -12.98
CA LEU A 465 8.81 4.99 -12.60
C LEU A 465 8.39 5.03 -11.12
N ASN A 466 7.86 3.94 -10.57
CA ASN A 466 7.46 3.86 -9.16
C ASN A 466 8.59 3.42 -8.20
N GLY A 467 9.86 3.49 -8.63
CA GLY A 467 11.01 3.14 -7.81
C GLY A 467 11.07 1.66 -7.37
N ARG A 468 10.44 0.78 -8.15
CA ARG A 468 10.26 -0.66 -7.89
C ARG A 468 9.49 -0.93 -6.60
N SER A 469 8.51 -0.10 -6.29
CA SER A 469 7.57 -0.34 -5.18
C SER A 469 6.52 -1.41 -5.53
N ARG A 470 6.16 -1.55 -6.81
CA ARG A 470 5.09 -2.47 -7.25
C ARG A 470 5.19 -2.78 -8.76
N SER A 471 4.68 -3.94 -9.17
CA SER A 471 4.45 -4.27 -10.58
C SER A 471 2.99 -3.99 -11.01
N ALA A 472 2.78 -3.64 -12.27
CA ALA A 472 1.46 -3.33 -12.81
C ALA A 472 0.54 -4.56 -12.76
N LEU A 473 1.07 -5.74 -13.11
CA LEU A 473 0.30 -6.99 -13.07
C LEU A 473 -0.21 -7.32 -11.67
N MET A 474 0.62 -7.13 -10.63
CA MET A 474 0.15 -7.36 -9.28
C MET A 474 -0.87 -6.32 -8.83
N SER A 475 -0.66 -5.04 -9.21
CA SER A 475 -1.63 -3.97 -8.92
C SER A 475 -3.02 -4.32 -9.46
N ASP A 476 -3.08 -4.95 -10.64
CA ASP A 476 -4.33 -5.37 -11.24
C ASP A 476 -5.00 -6.53 -10.48
N VAL A 477 -4.23 -7.48 -9.94
CA VAL A 477 -4.76 -8.55 -9.07
C VAL A 477 -5.42 -7.97 -7.81
N TYR A 478 -4.76 -7.01 -7.13
CA TYR A 478 -5.35 -6.32 -5.98
C TYR A 478 -6.60 -5.54 -6.38
N SER A 479 -6.56 -4.83 -7.52
CA SER A 479 -7.70 -4.07 -8.04
C SER A 479 -8.93 -4.95 -8.27
N VAL A 480 -8.75 -6.11 -8.94
CA VAL A 480 -9.83 -7.07 -9.17
C VAL A 480 -10.36 -7.66 -7.87
N LEU A 481 -9.48 -8.01 -6.93
CA LEU A 481 -9.87 -8.59 -5.65
C LEU A 481 -10.84 -7.70 -4.86
N GLN A 482 -10.63 -6.38 -4.91
CA GLN A 482 -11.42 -5.40 -4.16
C GLN A 482 -12.55 -4.73 -4.98
N CYS A 483 -12.60 -4.93 -6.31
CA CYS A 483 -13.47 -4.12 -7.17
C CYS A 483 -14.95 -4.19 -6.80
N VAL A 484 -15.50 -5.39 -6.52
CA VAL A 484 -16.92 -5.54 -6.15
C VAL A 484 -17.26 -4.91 -4.79
N PRO A 485 -16.59 -5.26 -3.67
CA PRO A 485 -16.96 -4.70 -2.37
C PRO A 485 -16.71 -3.19 -2.29
N ILE A 486 -15.66 -2.66 -2.93
CA ILE A 486 -15.44 -1.21 -3.02
C ILE A 486 -16.53 -0.56 -3.87
N THR A 487 -16.91 -1.13 -5.02
CA THR A 487 -18.00 -0.59 -5.85
C THR A 487 -19.29 -0.42 -5.05
N ILE A 488 -19.67 -1.45 -4.28
CA ILE A 488 -20.85 -1.39 -3.41
C ILE A 488 -20.70 -0.24 -2.40
N THR A 489 -19.53 -0.09 -1.79
CA THR A 489 -19.24 0.96 -0.80
C THR A 489 -19.27 2.36 -1.41
N VAL A 490 -18.73 2.54 -2.63
CA VAL A 490 -18.78 3.81 -3.37
C VAL A 490 -20.23 4.24 -3.56
N PHE A 491 -21.08 3.38 -4.14
CA PHE A 491 -22.49 3.71 -4.35
C PHE A 491 -23.25 3.92 -3.03
N GLN A 492 -23.01 3.10 -2.01
CA GLN A 492 -23.62 3.28 -0.69
C GLN A 492 -23.22 4.61 -0.06
N THR A 493 -21.97 5.03 -0.20
CA THR A 493 -21.47 6.29 0.39
C THR A 493 -22.06 7.50 -0.34
N LEU A 494 -22.17 7.44 -1.68
CA LEU A 494 -22.77 8.52 -2.46
C LEU A 494 -24.28 8.69 -2.19
N LEU A 495 -24.99 7.61 -1.86
CA LEU A 495 -26.41 7.64 -1.56
C LEU A 495 -26.70 7.92 -0.07
N PHE A 496 -25.90 7.34 0.83
CA PHE A 496 -26.10 7.34 2.28
C PHE A 496 -24.77 7.55 3.03
N PRO A 497 -24.16 8.74 2.95
CA PRO A 497 -22.80 8.97 3.43
C PRO A 497 -22.61 8.60 4.91
N PHE A 498 -23.56 8.92 5.77
CA PHE A 498 -23.43 8.78 7.24
C PHE A 498 -24.25 7.63 7.86
N GLY A 499 -24.83 6.72 7.06
CA GLY A 499 -25.87 5.78 7.53
C GLY A 499 -25.45 4.47 8.23
N ARG A 500 -24.16 4.14 8.41
CA ARG A 500 -23.76 2.92 9.15
C ARG A 500 -22.55 3.15 10.03
N SER A 501 -22.62 2.66 11.27
CA SER A 501 -21.48 2.54 12.18
C SER A 501 -20.47 1.51 11.67
N PHE A 502 -19.20 1.74 12.01
CA PHE A 502 -18.06 0.90 11.65
C PHE A 502 -17.86 -0.22 12.69
N GLN A 503 -17.41 -1.39 12.25
CA GLN A 503 -17.02 -2.50 13.13
C GLN A 503 -15.50 -2.67 13.11
N VAL A 504 -14.88 -2.66 14.30
CA VAL A 504 -13.44 -2.83 14.46
C VAL A 504 -13.00 -4.22 13.99
N THR A 505 -11.82 -4.28 13.39
CA THR A 505 -11.27 -5.52 12.82
C THR A 505 -10.47 -6.24 13.89
N PRO A 506 -10.82 -7.48 14.27
CA PRO A 506 -10.08 -8.22 15.28
C PRO A 506 -8.60 -8.42 14.89
N LYS A 507 -7.69 -8.34 15.86
CA LYS A 507 -6.25 -8.54 15.69
C LYS A 507 -5.74 -9.73 16.53
N GLY A 508 -4.71 -10.42 16.07
CA GLY A 508 -3.97 -11.46 16.79
C GLY A 508 -4.64 -12.83 16.87
N ARG A 509 -5.36 -13.29 15.83
CA ARG A 509 -6.07 -14.58 15.88
C ARG A 509 -5.24 -15.75 15.33
N GLN A 510 -5.09 -16.80 16.13
CA GLN A 510 -4.58 -18.10 15.67
C GLN A 510 -5.64 -18.85 14.86
N ARG A 511 -5.20 -19.62 13.87
CA ARG A 511 -6.08 -20.40 12.99
C ARG A 511 -5.41 -21.70 12.54
N TRP A 512 -6.16 -22.80 12.70
CA TRP A 512 -5.69 -24.15 12.39
C TRP A 512 -6.13 -24.65 11.02
N ASN A 513 -7.17 -24.04 10.43
CA ASN A 513 -7.82 -24.51 9.20
C ASN A 513 -7.81 -23.45 8.09
N TYR A 514 -7.87 -23.90 6.83
CA TYR A 514 -8.13 -23.02 5.70
C TYR A 514 -9.51 -22.38 5.78
N ARG A 515 -9.62 -21.11 5.38
CA ARG A 515 -10.91 -20.39 5.35
C ARG A 515 -11.09 -19.69 4.01
N LEU A 516 -12.18 -20.02 3.33
CA LEU A 516 -12.60 -19.28 2.14
C LEU A 516 -13.38 -18.03 2.56
N ASN A 517 -12.96 -16.88 2.06
CA ASN A 517 -13.69 -15.63 2.22
C ASN A 517 -14.84 -15.53 1.20
N GLY A 518 -15.92 -16.29 1.45
CA GLY A 518 -17.04 -16.44 0.51
C GLY A 518 -17.70 -15.13 0.08
N ARG A 519 -17.76 -14.11 0.94
CA ARG A 519 -18.31 -12.78 0.61
C ARG A 519 -17.55 -12.07 -0.50
N VAL A 520 -16.23 -12.27 -0.58
CA VAL A 520 -15.37 -11.70 -1.62
C VAL A 520 -15.25 -12.67 -2.80
N ALA A 521 -15.11 -13.97 -2.52
CA ALA A 521 -14.91 -14.99 -3.53
C ALA A 521 -16.12 -15.18 -4.46
N TRP A 522 -17.35 -15.17 -3.94
CA TRP A 522 -18.53 -15.51 -4.74
C TRP A 522 -18.78 -14.53 -5.90
N PRO A 523 -18.76 -13.21 -5.69
CA PRO A 523 -18.85 -12.26 -6.81
C PRO A 523 -17.72 -12.43 -7.83
N LEU A 524 -16.49 -12.72 -7.39
CA LEU A 524 -15.36 -12.95 -8.28
C LEU A 524 -15.51 -14.24 -9.10
N LEU A 525 -16.06 -15.30 -8.51
CA LEU A 525 -16.39 -16.54 -9.21
C LEU A 525 -17.47 -16.31 -10.27
N LEU A 526 -18.47 -15.47 -10.00
CA LEU A 526 -19.47 -15.07 -11.01
C LEU A 526 -18.83 -14.29 -12.16
N LEU A 527 -17.92 -13.36 -11.86
CA LEU A 527 -17.17 -12.62 -12.88
C LEU A 527 -16.22 -13.52 -13.69
N LEU A 528 -15.61 -14.52 -13.04
CA LEU A 528 -14.79 -15.53 -13.69
C LEU A 528 -15.63 -16.37 -14.65
N GLY A 529 -16.82 -16.82 -14.22
CA GLY A 529 -17.77 -17.54 -15.06
C GLY A 529 -18.26 -16.69 -16.25
N ALA A 530 -18.61 -15.42 -16.01
CA ALA A 530 -18.98 -14.47 -17.05
C ALA A 530 -17.85 -14.26 -18.08
N SER A 531 -16.61 -14.13 -17.61
CA SER A 531 -15.43 -14.00 -18.47
C SER A 531 -15.16 -15.27 -19.28
N LEU A 532 -15.41 -16.46 -18.69
CA LEU A 532 -15.28 -17.73 -19.37
C LEU A 532 -16.33 -17.89 -20.47
N ILE A 533 -17.59 -17.55 -20.18
CA ILE A 533 -18.67 -17.55 -21.19
C ILE A 533 -18.31 -16.63 -22.35
N ASN A 534 -17.82 -15.42 -22.05
CA ASN A 534 -17.36 -14.50 -23.09
C ASN A 534 -16.22 -15.08 -23.93
N LEU A 535 -15.22 -15.69 -23.28
CA LEU A 535 -14.10 -16.30 -24.01
C LEU A 535 -14.57 -17.42 -24.94
N LEU A 536 -15.48 -18.28 -24.46
CA LEU A 536 -16.06 -19.37 -25.25
C LEU A 536 -16.88 -18.83 -26.43
N PHE A 537 -17.63 -17.74 -26.23
CA PHE A 537 -18.35 -17.06 -27.32
C PHE A 537 -17.38 -16.53 -28.38
N CYS A 538 -16.33 -15.80 -27.99
CA CYS A 538 -15.32 -15.30 -28.92
C CYS A 538 -14.60 -16.45 -29.66
N ALA A 539 -14.25 -17.52 -28.94
CA ALA A 539 -13.60 -18.70 -29.53
C ALA A 539 -14.54 -19.41 -30.52
N TRP A 540 -15.81 -19.57 -30.19
CA TRP A 540 -16.80 -20.17 -31.08
C TRP A 540 -17.04 -19.31 -32.33
N ALA A 541 -17.11 -17.98 -32.17
CA ALA A 541 -17.21 -17.06 -33.30
C ALA A 541 -16.03 -17.25 -34.26
N LEU A 542 -14.80 -17.34 -33.74
CA LEU A 542 -13.58 -17.56 -34.55
C LEU A 542 -13.56 -18.89 -35.34
N LEU A 543 -14.39 -19.86 -34.97
CA LEU A 543 -14.53 -21.13 -35.70
C LEU A 543 -15.58 -21.06 -36.83
N GLN A 544 -16.37 -19.99 -36.90
CA GLN A 544 -17.35 -19.79 -37.96
C GLN A 544 -16.68 -19.38 -39.28
N PRO A 545 -17.32 -19.60 -40.45
CA PRO A 545 -16.74 -19.28 -41.76
C PRO A 545 -16.26 -17.83 -41.88
N ALA A 546 -15.18 -17.63 -42.65
CA ALA A 546 -14.56 -16.33 -42.86
C ALA A 546 -15.58 -15.27 -43.29
N GLY A 547 -15.60 -14.13 -42.57
CA GLY A 547 -16.55 -13.03 -42.78
C GLY A 547 -17.66 -12.89 -41.75
N THR A 548 -17.80 -13.86 -40.82
CA THR A 548 -18.79 -13.81 -39.72
C THR A 548 -18.24 -13.19 -38.43
N VAL A 549 -16.92 -13.04 -38.31
CA VAL A 549 -16.24 -12.60 -37.08
C VAL A 549 -15.78 -11.16 -37.22
N GLY A 550 -16.27 -10.29 -36.33
CA GLY A 550 -15.82 -8.92 -36.26
C GLY A 550 -14.43 -8.78 -35.62
N PRO A 551 -13.77 -7.61 -35.78
CA PRO A 551 -12.54 -7.29 -35.07
C PRO A 551 -12.68 -7.26 -33.54
N TRP A 552 -13.90 -7.01 -33.03
CA TRP A 552 -14.20 -6.93 -31.62
C TRP A 552 -13.99 -8.28 -30.91
N GLU A 553 -14.41 -9.37 -31.53
CA GLU A 553 -14.31 -10.73 -31.00
C GLU A 553 -12.86 -11.18 -30.87
N GLN A 554 -11.98 -10.75 -31.79
CA GLN A 554 -10.54 -11.01 -31.73
C GLN A 554 -9.88 -10.30 -30.54
N ILE A 555 -10.18 -9.01 -30.36
CA ILE A 555 -9.72 -8.22 -29.20
C ILE A 555 -10.31 -8.81 -27.90
N GLY A 556 -11.57 -9.20 -27.93
CA GLY A 556 -12.29 -9.82 -26.82
C GLY A 556 -11.70 -11.17 -26.38
N LEU A 557 -11.13 -11.95 -27.30
CA LEU A 557 -10.42 -13.19 -26.96
C LEU A 557 -9.17 -12.90 -26.11
N ALA A 558 -8.31 -11.99 -26.58
CA ALA A 558 -7.10 -11.60 -25.86
C ALA A 558 -7.44 -11.02 -24.48
N TRP A 559 -8.46 -10.15 -24.41
CA TRP A 559 -8.91 -9.59 -23.14
C TRP A 559 -9.51 -10.65 -22.21
N GLY A 560 -10.28 -11.59 -22.75
CA GLY A 560 -10.88 -12.70 -22.01
C GLY A 560 -9.84 -13.58 -21.33
N ILE A 561 -8.75 -13.92 -22.03
CA ILE A 561 -7.64 -14.72 -21.47
C ILE A 561 -7.00 -13.99 -20.29
N TYR A 562 -6.71 -12.70 -20.44
CA TYR A 562 -6.13 -11.90 -19.37
C TYR A 562 -7.08 -11.74 -18.18
N ASN A 563 -8.38 -11.50 -18.43
CA ASN A 563 -9.38 -11.40 -17.36
C ASN A 563 -9.47 -12.70 -16.57
N LEU A 564 -9.48 -13.87 -17.24
CA LEU A 564 -9.46 -15.17 -16.57
C LEU A 564 -8.21 -15.37 -15.72
N LEU A 565 -7.04 -14.95 -16.22
CA LEU A 565 -5.78 -15.02 -15.48
C LEU A 565 -5.86 -14.23 -14.16
N VAL A 566 -6.24 -12.95 -14.23
CA VAL A 566 -6.28 -12.05 -13.06
C VAL A 566 -7.41 -12.44 -12.10
N LEU A 567 -8.60 -12.78 -12.61
CA LEU A 567 -9.71 -13.27 -11.78
C LEU A 567 -9.38 -14.58 -11.09
N GLY A 568 -8.71 -15.51 -11.78
CA GLY A 568 -8.26 -16.78 -11.19
C GLY A 568 -7.32 -16.54 -10.00
N LEU A 569 -6.33 -15.65 -10.16
CA LEU A 569 -5.42 -15.25 -9.08
C LEU A 569 -6.16 -14.57 -7.93
N ALA A 570 -7.10 -13.67 -8.22
CA ALA A 570 -7.90 -13.00 -7.19
C ALA A 570 -8.76 -14.00 -6.39
N VAL A 571 -9.39 -14.97 -7.07
CA VAL A 571 -10.14 -16.06 -6.41
C VAL A 571 -9.23 -16.91 -5.52
N MET A 572 -8.00 -17.20 -5.96
CA MET A 572 -7.03 -17.94 -5.15
C MET A 572 -6.59 -17.17 -3.91
N ALA A 573 -6.45 -15.84 -4.02
CA ALA A 573 -6.15 -14.97 -2.88
C ALA A 573 -7.27 -14.96 -1.83
N CYS A 574 -8.50 -15.40 -2.17
CA CYS A 574 -9.62 -15.48 -1.22
C CYS A 574 -9.50 -16.61 -0.19
N VAL A 575 -8.52 -17.50 -0.32
CA VAL A 575 -8.29 -18.63 0.58
C VAL A 575 -7.18 -18.29 1.57
N ASP A 576 -7.57 -17.98 2.81
CA ASP A 576 -6.62 -17.83 3.90
C ASP A 576 -6.15 -19.20 4.38
N GLY A 577 -4.83 -19.34 4.53
CA GLY A 577 -4.20 -20.52 5.11
C GLY A 577 -4.14 -20.51 6.64
N PRO A 578 -3.67 -21.61 7.22
CA PRO A 578 -3.51 -21.73 8.67
C PRO A 578 -2.39 -20.81 9.18
N GLN A 579 -2.62 -20.22 10.35
CA GLN A 579 -1.65 -19.44 11.12
C GLN A 579 -1.55 -20.07 12.51
N VAL A 580 -0.63 -21.01 12.63
CA VAL A 580 -0.53 -21.96 13.74
C VAL A 580 0.21 -21.36 14.94
N ASP A 581 1.14 -20.45 14.70
CA ASP A 581 1.92 -19.79 15.75
C ASP A 581 1.27 -18.47 16.18
N GLY A 582 1.29 -18.19 17.48
CA GLY A 582 0.79 -16.93 18.05
C GLY A 582 1.79 -15.78 17.95
N PHE A 583 3.07 -16.10 17.71
CA PHE A 583 4.12 -15.11 17.59
C PHE A 583 4.48 -14.82 16.13
N LEU A 584 4.92 -13.59 15.90
CA LEU A 584 5.54 -13.19 14.64
C LEU A 584 7.02 -13.52 14.70
N TRP A 585 7.48 -14.27 13.70
CA TRP A 585 8.87 -14.69 13.58
C TRP A 585 9.58 -13.79 12.58
N PHE A 586 10.81 -13.41 12.91
CA PHE A 586 11.66 -12.56 12.11
C PHE A 586 12.90 -13.32 11.69
N ALA A 587 13.22 -13.27 10.40
CA ALA A 587 14.47 -13.79 9.86
C ALA A 587 15.51 -12.67 9.88
N LEU A 588 16.63 -12.91 10.55
CA LEU A 588 17.69 -11.91 10.65
C LEU A 588 18.55 -11.97 9.38
N LYS A 589 18.65 -10.86 8.61
CA LYS A 589 19.57 -10.81 7.45
C LYS A 589 21.03 -11.04 7.85
N ARG A 590 21.36 -10.63 9.08
CA ARG A 590 22.68 -10.79 9.69
C ARG A 590 22.47 -11.68 10.90
N PRO A 591 23.00 -12.91 10.88
CA PRO A 591 22.85 -13.82 12.01
C PRO A 591 23.42 -13.19 13.28
N LEU A 592 22.68 -13.34 14.37
CA LEU A 592 23.09 -12.89 15.69
C LEU A 592 23.73 -14.07 16.42
N THR A 593 24.96 -13.91 16.90
CA THR A 593 25.59 -14.95 17.70
C THR A 593 24.93 -15.04 19.07
N VAL A 594 24.65 -16.27 19.51
CA VAL A 594 24.08 -16.55 20.82
C VAL A 594 24.95 -17.59 21.51
N ASP A 595 25.36 -17.26 22.74
CA ASP A 595 26.01 -18.20 23.63
C ASP A 595 24.93 -18.91 24.45
N ILE A 596 24.96 -20.24 24.45
CA ILE A 596 23.95 -21.08 25.08
C ILE A 596 24.61 -21.78 26.26
N LYS A 597 24.09 -21.54 27.46
CA LYS A 597 24.49 -22.27 28.67
C LYS A 597 23.38 -23.19 29.15
N THR A 598 23.76 -24.42 29.49
CA THR A 598 22.83 -25.40 30.07
C THR A 598 23.00 -25.48 31.59
N SER A 599 22.02 -26.05 32.28
CA SER A 599 22.09 -26.33 33.72
C SER A 599 23.22 -27.30 34.15
N LYS A 600 23.96 -27.89 33.20
CA LYS A 600 25.11 -28.76 33.44
C LYS A 600 26.46 -28.08 33.11
N ASP A 601 26.50 -26.75 33.04
CA ASP A 601 27.68 -25.93 32.70
C ASP A 601 28.25 -26.17 31.28
N TRP A 602 27.43 -26.61 30.34
CA TRP A 602 27.87 -26.71 28.94
C TRP A 602 27.68 -25.36 28.26
N GLU A 603 28.74 -24.86 27.62
CA GLU A 603 28.71 -23.66 26.80
C GLU A 603 28.85 -24.05 25.33
N MET A 604 27.99 -23.51 24.48
CA MET A 604 28.08 -23.63 23.04
C MET A 604 27.68 -22.32 22.38
N SER A 605 28.13 -22.11 21.16
CA SER A 605 27.75 -20.94 20.37
C SER A 605 26.89 -21.37 19.17
N GLY A 606 25.97 -20.49 18.78
CA GLY A 606 25.10 -20.70 17.64
C GLY A 606 24.75 -19.38 16.97
N GLN A 607 24.11 -19.48 15.81
CA GLN A 607 23.66 -18.34 15.03
C GLN A 607 22.13 -18.31 15.00
N VAL A 608 21.55 -17.23 15.50
CA VAL A 608 20.08 -17.07 15.49
C VAL A 608 19.63 -16.81 14.06
N ARG A 609 18.89 -17.78 13.51
CA ARG A 609 18.29 -17.70 12.17
C ARG A 609 16.93 -17.02 12.22
N LEU A 610 16.08 -17.42 13.18
CA LEU A 610 14.75 -16.83 13.40
C LEU A 610 14.59 -16.38 14.85
N LEU A 611 13.98 -15.22 15.06
CA LEU A 611 13.69 -14.67 16.39
C LEU A 611 12.25 -14.16 16.45
N SER A 612 11.58 -14.36 17.57
CA SER A 612 10.25 -13.83 17.85
C SER A 612 10.19 -13.26 19.26
N GLU A 613 9.07 -12.67 19.66
CA GLU A 613 8.86 -12.30 21.06
C GLU A 613 8.76 -13.50 22.01
N GLY A 614 8.45 -14.70 21.49
CA GLY A 614 8.21 -15.89 22.28
C GLY A 614 9.32 -16.95 22.19
N GLY A 615 10.29 -16.82 21.30
CA GLY A 615 11.32 -17.85 21.10
C GLY A 615 12.27 -17.58 19.94
N ALA A 616 13.22 -18.49 19.75
CA ALA A 616 14.27 -18.42 18.73
C ALA A 616 14.48 -19.76 18.02
N VAL A 617 14.97 -19.71 16.78
CA VAL A 617 15.53 -20.85 16.04
C VAL A 617 16.99 -20.57 15.79
N ILE A 618 17.85 -21.44 16.32
CA ILE A 618 19.29 -21.28 16.39
C ILE A 618 19.95 -22.39 15.57
N ASP A 619 20.81 -22.00 14.64
CA ASP A 619 21.68 -22.92 13.92
C ASP A 619 22.95 -23.14 14.76
N LEU A 620 23.19 -24.38 15.16
CA LEU A 620 24.28 -24.76 16.06
C LEU A 620 25.57 -25.10 15.28
N GLU A 621 26.71 -24.64 15.80
CA GLU A 621 28.03 -24.99 15.24
C GLU A 621 28.34 -26.47 15.41
N THR A 622 27.96 -27.04 16.56
CA THR A 622 28.12 -28.45 16.89
C THR A 622 26.75 -29.12 17.04
N PRO A 623 26.50 -30.27 16.37
CA PRO A 623 25.20 -30.90 16.43
C PRO A 623 24.95 -31.51 17.80
N ILE A 624 23.80 -31.20 18.40
CA ILE A 624 23.38 -31.75 19.69
C ILE A 624 21.87 -32.03 19.69
N ILE A 625 21.47 -33.07 20.41
CA ILE A 625 20.06 -33.38 20.65
C ILE A 625 19.79 -33.15 22.13
N LEU A 626 19.04 -32.10 22.44
CA LEU A 626 18.59 -31.79 23.78
C LEU A 626 17.18 -32.36 24.00
N PRO A 627 16.89 -32.96 25.18
CA PRO A 627 15.53 -33.32 25.55
C PRO A 627 14.60 -32.10 25.51
N PRO A 628 13.37 -32.23 24.97
CA PRO A 628 12.36 -31.17 25.09
C PRO A 628 12.14 -30.81 26.56
N GLY A 629 11.97 -29.51 26.84
CA GLY A 629 11.85 -28.94 28.18
C GLY A 629 13.17 -28.62 28.87
N THR A 630 14.33 -28.85 28.24
CA THR A 630 15.63 -28.47 28.84
C THR A 630 15.73 -26.94 28.94
N THR A 631 15.95 -26.42 30.15
CA THR A 631 16.18 -24.98 30.38
C THR A 631 17.58 -24.58 29.92
N LEU A 632 17.63 -23.46 29.20
CA LEU A 632 18.81 -22.88 28.57
C LEU A 632 18.87 -21.40 28.93
N GLU A 633 20.07 -20.92 29.27
CA GLU A 633 20.36 -19.49 29.32
C GLU A 633 20.97 -19.08 27.98
N LEU A 634 20.32 -18.11 27.32
CA LEU A 634 20.73 -17.57 26.04
C LEU A 634 21.29 -16.18 26.23
N GLU A 635 22.56 -15.99 25.89
CA GLU A 635 23.23 -14.69 25.89
C GLU A 635 23.40 -14.20 24.44
N PHE A 636 22.65 -13.16 24.08
CA PHE A 636 22.61 -12.63 22.71
C PHE A 636 23.73 -11.61 22.49
N GLY A 637 24.77 -11.97 21.72
CA GLY A 637 25.94 -11.13 21.43
C GLY A 637 26.69 -10.63 22.68
N LYS A 638 27.85 -9.97 22.49
CA LYS A 638 28.73 -9.54 23.60
C LYS A 638 28.18 -8.41 24.50
N SER A 639 26.91 -8.02 24.37
CA SER A 639 26.33 -6.95 25.19
C SER A 639 24.79 -6.85 25.26
N HIS A 640 23.99 -7.68 24.59
CA HIS A 640 22.56 -7.35 24.45
C HIS A 640 21.75 -7.72 25.68
N PHE A 641 21.54 -9.00 25.98
CA PHE A 641 20.87 -9.46 27.21
C PHE A 641 20.84 -10.98 27.30
N LYS A 642 20.54 -11.46 28.50
CA LYS A 642 20.35 -12.86 28.84
C LYS A 642 18.86 -13.18 28.89
N LEU A 643 18.46 -14.32 28.35
CA LEU A 643 17.09 -14.84 28.45
C LEU A 643 17.12 -16.31 28.87
N LEU A 644 16.17 -16.70 29.72
CA LEU A 644 15.88 -18.10 29.97
C LEU A 644 14.91 -18.64 28.91
N ALA A 645 15.20 -19.84 28.42
CA ALA A 645 14.42 -20.49 27.38
C ALA A 645 14.35 -22.00 27.59
N GLN A 646 13.29 -22.63 27.07
CA GLN A 646 13.13 -24.07 27.05
C GLN A 646 13.31 -24.62 25.65
N ALA A 647 14.10 -25.68 25.51
CA ALA A 647 14.25 -26.42 24.26
C ALA A 647 12.94 -27.12 23.89
N ILE A 648 12.47 -26.97 22.65
CA ILE A 648 11.25 -27.66 22.17
C ILE A 648 11.57 -28.80 21.21
N SER A 649 12.60 -28.62 20.37
CA SER A 649 13.09 -29.45 19.25
C SER A 649 12.08 -30.22 18.38
N HIS A 650 12.09 -29.91 17.08
CA HIS A 650 11.68 -30.79 15.98
C HIS A 650 12.70 -30.57 14.85
N GLY A 651 13.36 -31.61 14.36
CA GLY A 651 14.42 -31.50 13.35
C GLY A 651 13.92 -30.91 12.02
N SER A 652 14.75 -30.09 11.38
CA SER A 652 14.53 -29.58 10.03
C SER A 652 14.84 -30.67 8.99
N GLU A 653 14.00 -30.82 7.96
CA GLU A 653 14.32 -31.67 6.79
C GLU A 653 15.54 -31.16 6.00
N GLN A 654 16.01 -29.93 6.24
CA GLN A 654 17.04 -29.27 5.42
C GLN A 654 18.44 -29.17 6.07
N ALA A 655 18.54 -29.24 7.40
CA ALA A 655 19.80 -29.29 8.13
C ALA A 655 19.92 -30.68 8.78
N GLY A 656 21.09 -31.32 8.67
CA GLY A 656 21.30 -32.66 9.24
C GLY A 656 20.89 -32.74 10.72
N PRO A 657 20.57 -33.95 11.23
CA PRO A 657 20.09 -34.11 12.61
C PRO A 657 21.03 -33.44 13.62
N GLY A 658 20.47 -32.57 14.47
CA GLY A 658 21.17 -31.92 15.58
C GLY A 658 21.72 -30.50 15.33
N HIS A 659 21.68 -29.98 14.10
CA HIS A 659 22.20 -28.64 13.80
C HIS A 659 21.21 -27.48 13.99
N GLU A 660 19.94 -27.76 14.27
CA GLU A 660 18.92 -26.73 14.49
C GLU A 660 18.27 -26.92 15.87
N LEU A 661 18.28 -25.86 16.67
CA LEU A 661 17.66 -25.81 17.99
C LEU A 661 16.55 -24.77 18.01
N ARG A 662 15.31 -25.24 18.21
CA ARG A 662 14.16 -24.37 18.49
C ARG A 662 13.92 -24.27 19.98
N VAL A 663 13.83 -23.04 20.47
CA VAL A 663 13.57 -22.71 21.88
C VAL A 663 12.36 -21.78 22.00
N MET A 664 11.70 -21.82 23.16
CA MET A 664 10.72 -20.81 23.56
C MET A 664 11.17 -20.15 24.86
N PHE A 665 11.00 -18.83 24.95
CA PHE A 665 11.38 -18.08 26.14
C PHE A 665 10.46 -18.41 27.30
N GLU A 666 11.03 -18.43 28.49
CA GLU A 666 10.25 -18.43 29.74
C GLU A 666 9.61 -17.04 29.95
N GLU A 667 8.85 -16.87 31.04
CA GLU A 667 8.19 -15.60 31.32
C GLU A 667 9.21 -14.46 31.44
N LEU A 668 9.13 -13.50 30.51
CA LEU A 668 10.08 -12.40 30.42
C LEU A 668 9.78 -11.33 31.47
N SER A 669 10.80 -10.94 32.24
CA SER A 669 10.73 -9.73 33.06
C SER A 669 10.55 -8.49 32.18
N LEU A 670 10.03 -7.40 32.75
CA LEU A 670 9.81 -6.17 31.99
C LEU A 670 11.11 -5.59 31.36
N PRO A 671 12.26 -5.56 32.06
CA PRO A 671 13.53 -5.14 31.44
C PRO A 671 13.97 -6.03 30.27
N GLU A 672 13.83 -7.34 30.37
CA GLU A 672 14.15 -8.29 29.29
C GLU A 672 13.22 -8.09 28.09
N TYR A 673 11.92 -7.96 28.34
CA TYR A 673 10.94 -7.68 27.30
C TYR A 673 11.23 -6.36 26.57
N ARG A 674 11.63 -5.30 27.30
CA ARG A 674 12.03 -4.01 26.70
C ARG A 674 13.18 -4.17 25.72
N LYS A 675 14.23 -4.89 26.12
CA LYS A 675 15.40 -5.14 25.26
C LYS A 675 15.04 -5.99 24.05
N LEU A 676 14.20 -7.00 24.21
CA LEU A 676 13.73 -7.84 23.10
C LEU A 676 12.91 -7.04 22.09
N VAL A 677 11.97 -6.21 22.55
CA VAL A 677 11.18 -5.32 21.67
C VAL A 677 12.08 -4.31 20.98
N GLN A 678 13.08 -3.75 21.68
CA GLN A 678 14.03 -2.81 21.09
C GLN A 678 14.85 -3.47 19.97
N LEU A 679 15.29 -4.72 20.17
CA LEU A 679 16.02 -5.50 19.18
C LEU A 679 15.16 -5.84 17.95
N LEU A 680 13.90 -6.25 18.18
CA LEU A 680 13.01 -6.73 17.12
C LEU A 680 12.34 -5.61 16.32
N PHE A 681 11.95 -4.51 16.98
CA PHE A 681 11.02 -3.52 16.40
C PHE A 681 11.60 -2.11 16.26
N CYS A 682 12.64 -1.78 17.04
CA CYS A 682 13.03 -0.38 17.22
C CYS A 682 14.32 0.00 16.47
N GLN A 683 15.01 -0.91 15.77
CA GLN A 683 16.31 -0.57 15.18
C GLN A 683 16.16 0.38 13.97
N PRO A 684 16.94 1.47 13.90
CA PRO A 684 16.97 2.33 12.72
C PRO A 684 17.29 1.56 11.44
N GLY A 685 16.52 1.82 10.38
CA GLY A 685 16.76 1.24 9.04
C GLY A 685 16.39 -0.24 8.88
N GLN A 686 15.84 -0.91 9.90
CA GLN A 686 15.58 -2.35 9.83
C GLN A 686 14.42 -2.74 8.89
N TRP A 687 13.47 -1.83 8.72
CA TRP A 687 12.26 -2.04 7.94
C TRP A 687 12.57 -1.80 6.46
N CYS A 688 12.99 -2.86 5.77
CA CYS A 688 13.34 -2.84 4.36
C CYS A 688 12.53 -3.89 3.59
N TRP A 689 11.76 -3.47 2.60
CA TRP A 689 10.95 -4.39 1.78
C TRP A 689 11.63 -4.75 0.46
N PRO A 690 11.36 -5.97 -0.07
CA PRO A 690 11.85 -6.36 -1.38
C PRO A 690 11.36 -5.36 -2.43
N LYS A 691 12.21 -5.11 -3.42
CA LYS A 691 11.84 -4.33 -4.60
C LYS A 691 11.14 -5.22 -5.61
N SER A 692 10.16 -4.67 -6.31
CA SER A 692 9.53 -5.32 -7.45
C SER A 692 10.60 -5.78 -8.45
N GLN A 693 10.49 -7.04 -8.90
CA GLN A 693 11.44 -7.65 -9.84
C GLN A 693 11.14 -7.29 -11.31
N GLY A 694 10.14 -6.44 -11.56
CA GLY A 694 9.66 -6.06 -12.88
C GLY A 694 8.60 -7.02 -13.44
N GLU A 695 7.92 -6.58 -14.50
CA GLU A 695 6.69 -7.21 -14.97
C GLU A 695 6.85 -8.65 -15.47
N LEU A 696 7.91 -8.96 -16.24
CA LEU A 696 8.12 -10.30 -16.79
C LEU A 696 8.37 -11.35 -15.69
N LYS A 697 9.13 -10.98 -14.66
CA LYS A 697 9.38 -11.86 -13.51
C LYS A 697 8.12 -12.02 -12.67
N THR A 698 7.36 -10.95 -12.45
CA THR A 698 6.05 -11.04 -11.80
C THR A 698 5.11 -11.96 -12.58
N LEU A 699 5.01 -11.82 -13.90
CA LEU A 699 4.17 -12.69 -14.73
C LEU A 699 4.55 -14.16 -14.55
N GLY A 700 5.85 -14.48 -14.61
CA GLY A 700 6.34 -15.85 -14.38
C GLY A 700 6.01 -16.38 -12.98
N GLN A 701 6.05 -15.53 -11.95
CA GLN A 701 5.65 -15.90 -10.59
C GLN A 701 4.14 -16.15 -10.48
N LEU A 702 3.31 -15.27 -11.05
CA LEU A 702 1.86 -15.41 -11.05
C LEU A 702 1.41 -16.69 -11.79
N LEU A 703 2.02 -16.98 -12.95
CA LEU A 703 1.76 -18.22 -13.68
C LEU A 703 2.17 -19.46 -12.88
N LYS A 704 3.29 -19.41 -12.16
CA LYS A 704 3.69 -20.49 -11.22
C LYS A 704 2.69 -20.63 -10.08
N THR A 705 2.15 -19.53 -9.55
CA THR A 705 1.15 -19.58 -8.48
C THR A 705 -0.13 -20.28 -8.94
N LEU A 706 -0.60 -20.05 -10.18
CA LEU A 706 -1.80 -20.67 -10.74
C LEU A 706 -1.73 -22.21 -10.74
N VAL A 707 -0.56 -22.77 -11.04
CA VAL A 707 -0.37 -24.23 -11.12
C VAL A 707 0.03 -24.86 -9.79
N ARG A 708 0.42 -24.06 -8.78
CA ARG A 708 0.80 -24.56 -7.45
C ARG A 708 -0.43 -24.87 -6.60
N PRO A 709 -0.60 -26.11 -6.09
CA PRO A 709 -1.69 -26.44 -5.19
C PRO A 709 -1.58 -25.67 -3.86
N ALA A 710 -2.72 -25.41 -3.22
CA ALA A 710 -2.79 -24.55 -2.03
C ALA A 710 -1.89 -25.01 -0.87
N TRP A 711 -1.74 -26.32 -0.66
CA TRP A 711 -0.89 -26.89 0.40
C TRP A 711 0.63 -26.62 0.19
N GLN A 712 1.07 -26.40 -1.06
CA GLN A 712 2.47 -26.00 -1.33
C GLN A 712 2.71 -24.51 -1.07
N ARG A 713 1.64 -23.70 -0.98
CA ARG A 713 1.73 -22.27 -0.62
C ARG A 713 1.83 -22.07 0.89
N TYR A 714 1.33 -23.03 1.67
CA TYR A 714 1.38 -23.07 3.12
C TYR A 714 1.97 -24.40 3.61
N PRO A 715 3.30 -24.60 3.50
CA PRO A 715 3.91 -25.80 4.06
C PRO A 715 3.59 -25.89 5.55
N GLN A 716 2.83 -26.93 5.94
CA GLN A 716 2.39 -27.13 7.32
C GLN A 716 3.60 -27.17 8.26
N GLY A 717 3.55 -26.40 9.35
CA GLY A 717 4.63 -26.33 10.34
C GLY A 717 5.82 -25.43 9.98
N ARG A 718 5.87 -24.86 8.77
CA ARG A 718 6.96 -23.93 8.39
C ARG A 718 6.61 -22.51 8.82
N LEU A 719 7.50 -21.90 9.61
CA LEU A 719 7.44 -20.49 9.96
C LEU A 719 7.52 -19.65 8.67
N THR A 720 6.72 -18.57 8.59
CA THR A 720 6.73 -17.59 7.48
C THR A 720 7.32 -16.29 7.99
N PRO A 721 8.66 -16.21 8.13
CA PRO A 721 9.27 -15.11 8.84
C PRO A 721 9.31 -13.83 8.01
N VAL A 722 9.19 -12.68 8.67
CA VAL A 722 9.49 -11.39 8.06
C VAL A 722 10.99 -11.13 8.16
N VAL A 723 11.62 -10.74 7.05
CA VAL A 723 13.05 -10.46 7.05
C VAL A 723 13.32 -9.08 7.63
N ILE A 724 14.19 -8.99 8.65
CA ILE A 724 14.65 -7.72 9.25
C ILE A 724 16.17 -7.59 9.12
N ASP A 725 16.66 -6.36 8.97
CA ASP A 725 18.09 -6.05 8.91
C ASP A 725 18.54 -5.31 10.17
N LEU A 726 19.52 -5.86 10.88
CA LEU A 726 20.10 -5.20 12.05
C LEU A 726 21.32 -4.37 11.58
N PRO A 727 21.47 -3.10 12.01
CA PRO A 727 22.55 -2.23 11.53
C PRO A 727 23.96 -2.79 11.82
N PRO A 728 24.97 -2.52 10.94
CA PRO A 728 26.36 -2.91 11.18
C PRO A 728 26.96 -2.07 12.31
N GLY A 729 27.48 -2.70 13.36
CA GLY A 729 28.13 -1.98 14.46
C GLY A 729 27.58 -2.26 15.86
N HIS A 730 26.75 -3.29 16.07
CA HIS A 730 26.39 -3.74 17.41
C HIS A 730 27.44 -4.66 18.07
N ASP A 731 28.62 -4.75 17.47
CA ASP A 731 29.92 -5.01 18.11
C ASP A 731 30.69 -3.68 18.24
N LEU A 732 30.23 -2.73 19.06
CA LEU A 732 31.03 -1.54 19.39
C LEU A 732 31.99 -1.88 20.54
N PRO A 733 33.29 -1.54 20.45
CA PRO A 733 34.24 -1.73 21.52
C PRO A 733 33.84 -0.89 22.75
N ARG A 734 34.20 -1.38 23.95
CA ARG A 734 33.95 -0.85 25.31
C ARG A 734 34.19 0.67 25.56
N SER A 735 34.56 1.47 24.58
CA SER A 735 35.05 2.85 24.77
C SER A 735 33.99 3.95 24.75
N GLN A 736 32.69 3.65 24.62
CA GLN A 736 31.62 4.68 24.57
C GLN A 736 30.46 4.50 25.57
N LEU A 737 30.65 3.75 26.66
CA LEU A 737 29.79 3.89 27.84
C LEU A 737 30.28 5.07 28.69
N PRO A 738 29.42 5.97 29.18
CA PRO A 738 29.82 6.97 30.15
C PRO A 738 30.40 6.23 31.36
N LYS A 739 31.63 6.57 31.74
CA LYS A 739 32.27 6.02 32.94
C LYS A 739 31.39 6.37 34.13
N GLU A 740 30.73 5.38 34.70
CA GLU A 740 30.20 5.45 36.05
C GLU A 740 31.37 5.77 36.99
N THR A 741 31.42 7.01 37.46
CA THR A 741 32.25 7.39 38.60
C THR A 741 31.59 6.84 39.86
N PHE A 742 32.03 5.65 40.27
CA PHE A 742 31.96 5.26 41.67
C PHE A 742 33.12 5.94 42.42
N ALA A 743 32.78 6.95 43.22
CA ALA A 743 33.47 7.38 44.44
C ALA A 743 32.49 8.15 45.31
#